data_AF-I1HWL5-F1
#
_entry.id   AF-I1HWL5-F1
#
_cell.length_a   1.000
_cell.length_b   1.000
_cell.length_c   1.000
_cell.angle_alpha   90.00
_cell.angle_beta   90.00
_cell.angle_gamma   90.00
#
_symmetry.space_group_name_H-M   'P 1'
#
loop_
_entity.id
_entity.type
_entity.pdbx_description
1 polymer ?
#
loop_
_entity_poly.entity_id
_entity_poly.type
_entity_poly.pdbx_seq_one_letter_code
_entity_poly.pdbx_strand_id
1 'polypeptide(L)'
;MEGFHNLLARPNTAPLAFSLPRPRRRPAEAVIVCRAASRWADRLFADFHLLPSATPAATDPPAAAPAGASTAPFVPLFPDAADRSLPLQVDFYKVLGAEPHFLGDGVKRAFEARVAKPLQFGYSTDALISRRQMLQIAHDTLTNQSSRTEYDRALSENRDAALTLDVAWDKVPGVLCALQEAGEAQAVLAIGEQLLEDRPPKRFKQDVVLAMALAYVDVSRDAMATSPPDVIRCCEVLERALKLLQEDGASNLAPDLLSQIDETLEEITPRCVLELLALPLDEKHQSKRQEGLRGVRNILWSVGRGGISTVGGGFSREAYMNEAFLQMTSAEQMDFFSKTPNSIPPEWFEIYSVALANVAQAIVSKRPELIMMADDLFEQLQKFNIGSQYAYDNEMDLALERALCSLLVGDISNCRIWLGIDNESSPHRDPKIVEFIVNNSSIDQENDLLPGLCKLLETWLVSEVFPRSRDTRGMQFRLGDYYDDPKVLSYLEMMEGGGASHLAAAAAIAKLGAQATAALGTVKSSALQAFSKVFPLIERLDLSAMENPDDGLEQSLEENGAGYDIYGSKNAALKIVSASAFFALLTVIGLKYMPRKRVLPAMRSEHESVAVADVVNSVDDHALDESIQIPRMDAKLAEDIVRKWQSIKSKALGSDHSVASLQEVLDGNMLKVWTDRAAEIERNGWFWDYKLSDVTIDSITVSMDGRRATVEATIEEAGQLTDVTNPKNNDSYDTKYTTRYEMTFAKSGGWKITEGAVLKS
;
A
#
# COMPACT_ATOMS: atom_id res chain seq x y z
N MET A 1 31.79 -35.39 -16.26
CA MET A 1 32.35 -36.23 -15.18
C MET A 1 33.19 -35.33 -14.30
N GLU A 2 32.91 -35.34 -12.99
CA GLU A 2 33.46 -34.53 -11.88
C GLU A 2 33.05 -33.05 -11.78
N GLY A 3 32.14 -32.80 -10.84
CA GLY A 3 31.67 -31.49 -10.39
C GLY A 3 30.15 -31.48 -10.22
N PHE A 4 29.67 -31.34 -8.98
CA PHE A 4 28.25 -31.29 -8.55
C PHE A 4 27.57 -32.58 -8.06
N HIS A 5 28.29 -33.45 -7.37
CA HIS A 5 27.68 -34.29 -6.32
C HIS A 5 28.25 -33.84 -4.97
N ASN A 6 27.47 -33.05 -4.23
CA ASN A 6 27.49 -32.96 -2.75
C ASN A 6 26.44 -31.95 -2.26
N LEU A 7 25.18 -32.24 -2.58
CA LEU A 7 24.08 -31.94 -1.68
C LEU A 7 23.55 -33.31 -1.30
N LEU A 8 23.68 -33.70 -0.03
CA LEU A 8 23.05 -34.84 0.67
C LEU A 8 24.05 -35.49 1.65
N ALA A 9 23.98 -35.09 2.92
CA ALA A 9 24.25 -35.97 4.07
C ALA A 9 23.78 -35.30 5.37
N ARG A 10 22.66 -35.78 5.94
CA ARG A 10 22.37 -35.71 7.39
C ARG A 10 22.88 -37.00 8.03
N PRO A 11 23.34 -36.99 9.29
CA PRO A 11 22.50 -37.59 10.34
C PRO A 11 22.58 -36.91 11.73
N ASN A 12 21.62 -37.28 12.59
CA ASN A 12 21.40 -36.88 13.99
C ASN A 12 22.60 -37.04 14.94
N THR A 13 22.71 -36.16 15.96
CA THR A 13 22.86 -36.41 17.43
C THR A 13 23.39 -35.15 18.16
N ALA A 14 22.81 -34.81 19.31
CA ALA A 14 23.34 -33.83 20.28
C ALA A 14 24.38 -34.49 21.21
N PRO A 15 24.95 -33.85 22.26
CA PRO A 15 25.22 -32.43 22.56
C PRO A 15 26.74 -32.20 22.79
N LEU A 16 27.23 -30.96 22.95
CA LEU A 16 28.41 -30.67 23.80
C LEU A 16 28.63 -29.16 24.02
N ALA A 17 28.82 -28.83 25.29
CA ALA A 17 29.15 -27.52 25.82
C ALA A 17 30.60 -27.12 25.51
N PHE A 18 30.84 -25.82 25.32
CA PHE A 18 32.11 -25.20 25.69
C PHE A 18 31.91 -23.81 26.28
N SER A 19 32.57 -23.62 27.41
CA SER A 19 32.48 -22.48 28.31
C SER A 19 33.75 -21.64 28.24
N LEU A 20 33.57 -20.32 28.51
CA LEU A 20 34.51 -19.33 29.09
C LEU A 20 35.50 -18.60 28.14
N PRO A 21 35.99 -17.38 28.50
CA PRO A 21 35.84 -16.65 29.79
C PRO A 21 35.37 -15.18 29.71
N ARG A 22 34.63 -14.75 30.75
CA ARG A 22 34.45 -13.35 31.16
C ARG A 22 35.68 -12.85 31.94
N PRO A 23 36.05 -11.55 31.86
CA PRO A 23 36.80 -10.89 32.93
C PRO A 23 35.85 -10.30 34.00
N ARG A 24 36.23 -10.50 35.27
CA ARG A 24 35.60 -9.94 36.48
C ARG A 24 36.04 -8.50 36.73
N ARG A 25 35.11 -7.64 37.20
CA ARG A 25 35.38 -6.62 38.23
C ARG A 25 34.20 -6.51 39.22
N ARG A 26 34.56 -6.16 40.46
CA ARG A 26 33.84 -6.26 41.74
C ARG A 26 33.10 -4.93 42.12
N PRO A 27 32.38 -4.82 43.25
CA PRO A 27 31.00 -4.30 43.30
C PRO A 27 30.78 -2.93 43.97
N ALA A 28 29.51 -2.49 43.86
CA ALA A 28 28.69 -1.60 44.71
C ALA A 28 28.93 -0.08 44.68
N GLU A 29 27.90 0.67 44.28
CA GLU A 29 27.27 1.74 45.08
C GLU A 29 25.91 2.13 44.48
N ALA A 30 24.92 2.32 45.34
CA ALA A 30 23.55 2.66 44.99
C ALA A 30 23.42 4.17 44.73
N VAL A 31 22.83 4.53 43.59
CA VAL A 31 22.31 5.88 43.35
C VAL A 31 20.86 5.75 42.90
N ILE A 32 20.00 6.45 43.63
CA ILE A 32 18.56 6.59 43.42
C ILE A 32 18.33 7.19 42.03
N VAL A 33 17.63 6.47 41.15
CA VAL A 33 17.19 6.98 39.85
C VAL A 33 15.67 7.17 39.90
N CYS A 34 15.26 8.40 39.57
CA CYS A 34 13.88 8.82 39.38
C CYS A 34 13.14 7.90 38.41
N ARG A 35 11.87 7.62 38.75
CA ARG A 35 10.97 6.69 38.06
C ARG A 35 10.91 6.96 36.57
N ALA A 36 11.21 5.93 35.78
CA ALA A 36 10.88 5.86 34.36
C ALA A 36 9.35 5.89 34.21
N ALA A 37 8.86 6.72 33.29
CA ALA A 37 7.47 6.70 32.84
C ALA A 37 7.16 5.33 32.21
N SER A 38 5.96 4.84 32.47
CA SER A 38 5.45 3.52 32.11
C SER A 38 5.22 3.38 30.60
N ARG A 39 5.70 2.28 30.00
CA ARG A 39 5.65 2.02 28.54
C ARG A 39 4.24 1.81 27.99
N TRP A 40 3.24 1.62 28.85
CA TRP A 40 1.84 1.47 28.44
C TRP A 40 1.04 2.78 28.46
N ALA A 41 1.43 3.78 29.25
CA ALA A 41 0.77 5.08 29.26
C ALA A 41 0.84 5.75 27.87
N ASP A 42 1.97 5.62 27.18
CA ASP A 42 2.18 6.16 25.84
C ASP A 42 1.28 5.52 24.76
N ARG A 43 0.77 4.30 24.98
CA ARG A 43 -0.16 3.63 24.06
C ARG A 43 -1.61 4.09 24.20
N LEU A 44 -2.00 4.66 25.34
CA LEU A 44 -3.34 5.22 25.55
C LEU A 44 -3.52 6.59 24.88
N PHE A 45 -2.42 7.26 24.53
CA PHE A 45 -2.40 8.61 23.99
C PHE A 45 -2.07 8.71 22.50
N ALA A 46 -1.73 7.61 21.85
CA ALA A 46 -1.23 7.59 20.47
C ALA A 46 -2.31 7.73 19.38
N ASP A 47 -3.60 7.52 19.68
CA ASP A 47 -4.65 7.41 18.65
C ASP A 47 -5.41 8.70 18.36
N PHE A 48 -4.87 9.86 18.74
CA PHE A 48 -5.70 11.04 18.84
C PHE A 48 -5.03 12.31 18.29
N HIS A 49 -5.54 12.77 17.15
CA HIS A 49 -5.00 13.89 16.39
C HIS A 49 -5.41 15.26 16.95
N LEU A 50 -4.40 16.10 17.15
CA LEU A 50 -4.45 17.45 17.68
C LEU A 50 -4.70 18.52 16.58
N LEU A 51 -5.61 19.46 16.83
CA LEU A 51 -5.75 20.73 16.10
C LEU A 51 -5.55 21.91 17.06
N PRO A 52 -4.79 22.96 16.71
CA PRO A 52 -4.61 24.13 17.57
C PRO A 52 -5.77 25.15 17.48
N SER A 53 -6.06 25.79 18.62
CA SER A 53 -7.12 26.77 18.87
C SER A 53 -6.61 28.23 18.96
N ALA A 54 -7.42 29.13 18.39
CA ALA A 54 -7.78 30.52 18.76
C ALA A 54 -6.74 31.65 19.02
N THR A 55 -6.87 32.70 18.18
CA THR A 55 -6.94 34.17 18.42
C THR A 55 -6.21 34.85 19.59
N PRO A 56 -5.70 36.08 19.36
CA PRO A 56 -6.24 37.21 20.13
C PRO A 56 -6.47 38.52 19.36
N ALA A 57 -7.58 39.16 19.75
CA ALA A 57 -7.85 40.59 19.96
C ALA A 57 -7.38 41.68 18.97
N ALA A 58 -8.37 42.50 18.60
CA ALA A 58 -8.31 43.70 17.78
C ALA A 58 -7.57 44.89 18.43
N THR A 59 -6.97 45.74 17.60
CA THR A 59 -6.78 47.18 17.86
C THR A 59 -6.60 47.92 16.53
N ASP A 60 -7.39 48.98 16.33
CA ASP A 60 -7.48 49.82 15.13
C ASP A 60 -6.50 51.03 15.15
N PRO A 61 -6.33 51.78 14.04
CA PRO A 61 -5.06 52.39 13.59
C PRO A 61 -4.95 53.92 13.78
N PRO A 62 -3.86 54.56 13.29
CA PRO A 62 -4.04 55.88 12.69
C PRO A 62 -3.29 56.16 11.37
N ALA A 63 -4.04 56.81 10.47
CA ALA A 63 -3.74 57.96 9.61
C ALA A 63 -2.65 57.91 8.50
N ALA A 64 -3.08 58.39 7.33
CA ALA A 64 -2.37 58.45 6.06
C ALA A 64 -1.76 59.84 5.72
N ALA A 65 -0.83 59.81 4.73
CA ALA A 65 -0.48 60.81 3.69
C ALA A 65 0.95 61.41 3.76
N PRO A 66 1.54 61.91 2.63
CA PRO A 66 1.22 61.76 1.20
C PRO A 66 2.40 61.29 0.31
N ALA A 67 2.06 61.11 -0.98
CA ALA A 67 2.87 60.61 -2.09
C ALA A 67 3.97 61.57 -2.61
N GLY A 68 5.06 60.97 -3.10
CA GLY A 68 6.06 61.58 -3.99
C GLY A 68 6.63 60.51 -4.91
N ALA A 69 6.41 60.66 -6.22
CA ALA A 69 6.78 59.70 -7.25
C ALA A 69 8.31 59.64 -7.50
N SER A 70 8.85 58.44 -7.67
CA SER A 70 10.10 58.21 -8.39
C SER A 70 10.07 56.82 -9.03
N THR A 71 10.16 56.79 -10.36
CA THR A 71 10.24 55.60 -11.22
C THR A 71 11.54 54.85 -10.97
N ALA A 72 11.45 53.73 -10.26
CA ALA A 72 12.44 52.66 -10.22
C ALA A 72 11.69 51.35 -10.53
N PRO A 73 12.35 50.34 -11.14
CA PRO A 73 11.72 49.02 -11.30
C PRO A 73 11.25 48.53 -9.93
N PHE A 74 9.97 48.18 -9.85
CA PHE A 74 9.29 47.74 -8.64
C PHE A 74 9.98 46.50 -8.07
N VAL A 75 10.82 46.70 -7.06
CA VAL A 75 11.36 45.63 -6.22
C VAL A 75 10.82 45.89 -4.81
N PRO A 76 9.92 45.06 -4.26
CA PRO A 76 9.56 45.16 -2.87
C PRO A 76 10.80 44.85 -2.03
N LEU A 77 11.45 45.89 -1.53
CA LEU A 77 12.64 45.78 -0.71
C LEU A 77 12.27 45.19 0.65
N PHE A 78 12.90 44.06 1.00
CA PHE A 78 12.98 43.65 2.39
C PHE A 78 13.70 44.76 3.17
N PRO A 79 13.15 45.26 4.29
CA PRO A 79 13.86 46.23 5.10
C PRO A 79 15.10 45.57 5.72
N ASP A 80 16.20 46.30 5.62
CA ASP A 80 17.55 46.07 6.14
C ASP A 80 18.53 45.24 5.30
N ALA A 81 19.69 45.85 5.05
CA ALA A 81 20.74 45.37 4.16
C ALA A 81 21.59 44.30 4.87
N ALA A 82 21.47 43.05 4.42
CA ALA A 82 22.47 42.02 4.65
C ALA A 82 23.46 41.98 3.48
N ASP A 83 24.75 41.79 3.75
CA ASP A 83 25.85 41.76 2.74
C ASP A 83 25.73 40.63 1.69
N ARG A 84 24.68 39.80 1.74
CA ARG A 84 24.41 38.70 0.81
C ARG A 84 22.90 38.58 0.56
N SER A 85 22.46 38.81 -0.68
CA SER A 85 21.11 38.52 -1.17
C SER A 85 21.12 37.39 -2.19
N LEU A 86 19.99 36.71 -2.35
CA LEU A 86 19.79 35.65 -3.32
C LEU A 86 18.53 35.97 -4.16
N PRO A 87 18.63 36.04 -5.50
CA PRO A 87 17.47 36.27 -6.35
C PRO A 87 16.61 34.99 -6.40
N LEU A 88 15.35 35.10 -5.97
CA LEU A 88 14.37 34.01 -5.98
C LEU A 88 13.18 34.38 -6.88
N GLN A 89 12.64 33.41 -7.62
CA GLN A 89 11.41 33.61 -8.37
C GLN A 89 10.19 33.44 -7.45
N VAL A 90 9.46 34.52 -7.23
CA VAL A 90 8.34 34.58 -6.28
C VAL A 90 7.12 35.18 -6.98
N ASP A 91 6.07 34.37 -7.17
CA ASP A 91 4.78 34.85 -7.66
C ASP A 91 3.85 35.16 -6.50
N PHE A 92 3.54 36.45 -6.29
CA PHE A 92 2.69 36.90 -5.17
C PHE A 92 1.27 36.32 -5.21
N TYR A 93 0.74 36.01 -6.39
CA TYR A 93 -0.56 35.34 -6.50
C TYR A 93 -0.46 33.92 -5.95
N LYS A 94 0.53 33.15 -6.40
CA LYS A 94 0.72 31.75 -5.98
C LYS A 94 1.07 31.63 -4.50
N VAL A 95 1.96 32.49 -4.00
CA VAL A 95 2.38 32.49 -2.58
C VAL A 95 1.19 32.67 -1.64
N LEU A 96 0.25 33.56 -2.00
CA LEU A 96 -0.99 33.77 -1.25
C LEU A 96 -2.08 32.73 -1.53
N GLY A 97 -1.96 31.92 -2.59
CA GLY A 97 -3.08 31.12 -3.11
C GLY A 97 -4.23 31.99 -3.64
N ALA A 98 -3.89 33.19 -4.12
CA ALA A 98 -4.81 34.14 -4.71
C ALA A 98 -4.79 34.01 -6.24
N GLU A 99 -5.91 34.33 -6.87
CA GLU A 99 -6.03 34.34 -8.32
C GLU A 99 -6.04 35.78 -8.86
N PRO A 100 -5.55 36.05 -10.09
CA PRO A 100 -5.51 37.40 -10.67
C PRO A 100 -6.86 38.12 -10.73
N HIS A 101 -7.97 37.38 -10.70
CA HIS A 101 -9.33 37.94 -10.68
C HIS A 101 -9.87 38.27 -9.27
N PHE A 102 -9.13 37.96 -8.19
CA PHE A 102 -9.59 38.25 -6.83
C PHE A 102 -9.55 39.76 -6.56
N LEU A 103 -10.59 40.31 -5.93
CA LEU A 103 -10.63 41.68 -5.43
C LEU A 103 -9.91 41.78 -4.07
N GLY A 104 -9.75 42.99 -3.52
CA GLY A 104 -9.05 43.22 -2.24
C GLY A 104 -9.51 42.30 -1.10
N ASP A 105 -10.83 42.14 -0.91
CA ASP A 105 -11.38 41.22 0.10
C ASP A 105 -11.09 39.74 -0.18
N GLY A 106 -10.94 39.37 -1.45
CA GLY A 106 -10.53 38.02 -1.86
C GLY A 106 -9.06 37.76 -1.55
N VAL A 107 -8.20 38.73 -1.83
CA VAL A 107 -6.76 38.70 -1.50
C VAL A 107 -6.55 38.65 0.02
N LYS A 108 -7.28 39.49 0.77
CA LYS A 108 -7.24 39.51 2.24
C LYS A 108 -7.63 38.14 2.83
N ARG A 109 -8.71 37.53 2.34
CA ARG A 109 -9.12 36.17 2.77
C ARG A 109 -8.09 35.11 2.43
N ALA A 110 -7.45 35.19 1.26
CA ALA A 110 -6.39 34.26 0.88
C ALA A 110 -5.16 34.39 1.81
N PHE A 111 -4.75 35.62 2.12
CA PHE A 111 -3.70 35.92 3.09
C PHE A 111 -4.06 35.40 4.49
N GLU A 112 -5.25 35.72 5.01
CA GLU A 112 -5.71 35.27 6.33
C GLU A 112 -5.72 33.74 6.41
N ALA A 113 -6.22 33.06 5.38
CA ALA A 113 -6.21 31.59 5.31
C ALA A 113 -4.77 31.02 5.33
N ARG A 114 -3.83 31.68 4.63
CA ARG A 114 -2.43 31.25 4.56
C ARG A 114 -1.69 31.44 5.88
N VAL A 115 -1.97 32.55 6.57
CA VAL A 115 -1.42 32.86 7.90
C VAL A 115 -2.04 31.97 8.98
N ALA A 116 -3.34 31.66 8.87
CA ALA A 116 -4.04 30.81 9.81
C ALA A 116 -3.62 29.33 9.73
N LYS A 117 -3.05 28.89 8.60
CA LYS A 117 -2.50 27.54 8.43
C LYS A 117 -1.22 27.39 9.28
N PRO A 118 -1.23 26.59 10.36
CA PRO A 118 -0.03 26.36 11.15
C PRO A 118 0.96 25.50 10.36
N LEU A 119 2.25 25.85 10.41
CA LEU A 119 3.31 24.98 9.96
C LEU A 119 3.58 23.95 11.05
N GLN A 120 3.40 22.68 10.70
CA GLN A 120 3.40 21.57 11.67
C GLN A 120 4.81 21.07 11.99
N PHE A 121 5.73 21.26 11.07
CA PHE A 121 7.07 20.69 11.14
C PHE A 121 8.04 21.75 11.66
N GLY A 122 8.98 21.35 12.52
CA GLY A 122 9.77 22.20 13.43
C GLY A 122 10.72 23.24 12.83
N TYR A 123 10.21 24.09 11.94
CA TYR A 123 10.86 25.30 11.43
C TYR A 123 11.31 26.21 12.58
N SER A 124 12.43 26.91 12.37
CA SER A 124 12.90 27.94 13.29
C SER A 124 11.95 29.14 13.35
N THR A 125 11.98 29.87 14.46
CA THR A 125 11.23 31.12 14.62
C THR A 125 11.56 32.13 13.51
N ASP A 126 12.82 32.17 13.08
CA ASP A 126 13.31 33.12 12.08
C ASP A 126 12.75 32.79 10.69
N ALA A 127 12.66 31.48 10.35
CA ALA A 127 11.99 31.03 9.13
C ALA A 127 10.49 31.34 9.15
N LEU A 128 9.81 31.14 10.30
CA LEU A 128 8.39 31.47 10.44
C LEU A 128 8.11 32.97 10.30
N ILE A 129 8.96 33.82 10.90
CA ILE A 129 8.88 35.28 10.77
C ILE A 129 9.11 35.68 9.31
N SER A 130 10.14 35.13 8.67
CA SER A 130 10.49 35.42 7.27
C SER A 130 9.38 34.99 6.31
N ARG A 131 8.77 33.82 6.54
CA ARG A 131 7.57 33.37 5.81
C ARG A 131 6.43 34.38 5.96
N ARG A 132 6.11 34.80 7.19
CA ARG A 132 5.03 35.78 7.42
C ARG A 132 5.32 37.12 6.75
N GLN A 133 6.57 37.57 6.77
CA GLN A 133 6.98 38.79 6.04
C GLN A 133 6.75 38.64 4.54
N MET A 134 7.10 37.50 3.95
CA MET A 134 6.84 37.23 2.53
C MET A 134 5.33 37.26 2.20
N LEU A 135 4.50 36.63 3.03
CA LEU A 135 3.03 36.68 2.87
C LEU A 135 2.51 38.12 2.98
N GLN A 136 3.05 38.92 3.90
CA GLN A 136 2.66 40.32 4.10
C GLN A 136 3.03 41.18 2.88
N ILE A 137 4.24 41.02 2.34
CA ILE A 137 4.69 41.73 1.13
C ILE A 137 3.76 41.44 -0.06
N ALA A 138 3.41 40.15 -0.25
CA ALA A 138 2.48 39.75 -1.30
C ALA A 138 1.07 40.35 -1.06
N HIS A 139 0.58 40.32 0.18
CA HIS A 139 -0.73 40.88 0.53
C HIS A 139 -0.79 42.39 0.28
N ASP A 140 0.20 43.15 0.73
CA ASP A 140 0.20 44.61 0.62
C ASP A 140 0.32 45.06 -0.83
N THR A 141 1.12 44.33 -1.62
CA THR A 141 1.26 44.56 -3.07
C THR A 141 -0.07 44.29 -3.80
N LEU A 142 -0.75 43.19 -3.50
CA LEU A 142 -1.98 42.79 -4.20
C LEU A 142 -3.25 43.50 -3.71
N THR A 143 -3.23 44.07 -2.51
CA THR A 143 -4.37 44.83 -1.95
C THR A 143 -4.34 46.29 -2.40
N ASN A 144 -3.15 46.88 -2.60
CA ASN A 144 -3.03 48.23 -3.13
C ASN A 144 -3.22 48.24 -4.65
N GLN A 145 -4.26 48.92 -5.14
CA GLN A 145 -4.59 48.99 -6.55
C GLN A 145 -3.44 49.49 -7.43
N SER A 146 -2.66 50.48 -6.95
CA SER A 146 -1.53 51.04 -7.71
C SER A 146 -0.39 50.03 -7.85
N SER A 147 0.06 49.46 -6.74
CA SER A 147 1.11 48.44 -6.68
C SER A 147 0.75 47.17 -7.45
N ARG A 148 -0.51 46.72 -7.34
CA ARG A 148 -1.01 45.59 -8.11
C ARG A 148 -0.98 45.84 -9.61
N THR A 149 -1.45 47.02 -10.05
CA THR A 149 -1.44 47.36 -11.49
C THR A 149 -0.02 47.42 -12.04
N GLU A 150 0.93 47.91 -11.24
CA GLU A 150 2.34 47.92 -11.61
C GLU A 150 2.95 46.51 -11.67
N TYR A 151 2.62 45.65 -10.69
CA TYR A 151 3.04 44.25 -10.67
C TYR A 151 2.45 43.46 -11.85
N ASP A 152 1.16 43.60 -12.15
CA ASP A 152 0.49 42.96 -13.28
C ASP A 152 1.09 43.42 -14.63
N ARG A 153 1.42 44.72 -14.73
CA ARG A 153 2.12 45.26 -15.91
C ARG A 153 3.51 44.65 -16.04
N ALA A 154 4.28 44.58 -14.96
CA ALA A 154 5.62 43.98 -14.97
C ALA A 154 5.58 42.49 -15.38
N LEU A 155 4.61 41.72 -14.85
CA LEU A 155 4.39 40.33 -15.25
C LEU A 155 4.08 40.19 -16.75
N SER A 156 3.38 41.15 -17.35
CA SER A 156 3.04 41.15 -18.78
C SER A 156 4.22 41.56 -19.69
N GLU A 157 5.11 42.43 -19.21
CA GLU A 157 6.25 42.95 -19.98
C GLU A 157 7.46 42.01 -19.91
N ASN A 158 7.84 41.60 -18.71
CA ASN A 158 8.97 40.68 -18.49
C ASN A 158 8.71 39.85 -17.23
N ARG A 159 8.09 38.68 -17.43
CA ARG A 159 7.68 37.79 -16.35
C ARG A 159 8.85 37.36 -15.47
N ASP A 160 9.98 36.99 -16.05
CA ASP A 160 11.12 36.49 -15.28
C ASP A 160 11.72 37.58 -14.38
N ALA A 161 11.85 38.80 -14.91
CA ALA A 161 12.30 39.95 -14.12
C ALA A 161 11.29 40.35 -13.03
N ALA A 162 9.99 40.31 -13.33
CA ALA A 162 8.92 40.66 -12.40
C ALA A 162 8.78 39.66 -11.24
N LEU A 163 9.07 38.38 -11.49
CA LEU A 163 9.08 37.35 -10.46
C LEU A 163 10.37 37.34 -9.65
N THR A 164 11.46 37.93 -10.15
CA THR A 164 12.75 37.91 -9.46
C THR A 164 12.74 38.88 -8.27
N LEU A 165 12.83 38.33 -7.08
CA LEU A 165 12.91 39.05 -5.82
C LEU A 165 14.27 38.80 -5.16
N ASP A 166 15.01 39.87 -4.88
CA ASP A 166 16.25 39.77 -4.09
C ASP A 166 15.90 39.56 -2.62
N VAL A 167 16.13 38.33 -2.14
CA VAL A 167 15.85 37.94 -0.76
C VAL A 167 17.14 38.00 0.05
N ALA A 168 17.10 38.70 1.18
CA ALA A 168 18.21 38.71 2.13
C ALA A 168 18.52 37.28 2.60
N TRP A 169 19.81 36.93 2.70
CA TRP A 169 20.22 35.55 2.96
C TRP A 169 19.50 34.93 4.15
N ASP A 170 19.41 35.62 5.28
CA ASP A 170 18.73 35.17 6.51
C ASP A 170 17.24 34.84 6.33
N LYS A 171 16.58 35.43 5.32
CA LYS A 171 15.14 35.26 5.05
C LYS A 171 14.85 34.15 4.04
N VAL A 172 15.87 33.65 3.34
CA VAL A 172 15.74 32.64 2.27
C VAL A 172 14.97 31.39 2.73
N PRO A 173 15.22 30.78 3.90
CA PRO A 173 14.48 29.57 4.31
C PRO A 173 12.99 29.81 4.50
N GLY A 174 12.59 30.98 5.02
CA GLY A 174 11.18 31.34 5.16
C GLY A 174 10.50 31.59 3.82
N VAL A 175 11.21 32.15 2.85
CA VAL A 175 10.70 32.32 1.48
C VAL A 175 10.60 30.98 0.76
N LEU A 176 11.57 30.07 0.93
CA LEU A 176 11.49 28.71 0.40
C LEU A 176 10.28 27.94 0.97
N CYS A 177 9.99 28.12 2.26
CA CYS A 177 8.78 27.56 2.87
C CYS A 177 7.51 28.10 2.18
N ALA A 178 7.42 29.41 1.91
CA ALA A 178 6.29 30.01 1.21
C ALA A 178 6.16 29.50 -0.24
N LEU A 179 7.28 29.28 -0.93
CA LEU A 179 7.32 28.69 -2.28
C LEU A 179 6.88 27.22 -2.29
N GLN A 180 7.31 26.44 -1.30
CA GLN A 180 6.87 25.05 -1.13
C GLN A 180 5.35 24.99 -0.96
N GLU A 181 4.79 25.80 -0.06
CA GLU A 181 3.34 25.84 0.12
C GLU A 181 2.60 26.30 -1.15
N ALA A 182 3.25 27.09 -2.01
CA ALA A 182 2.71 27.59 -3.28
C ALA A 182 2.72 26.53 -4.39
N GLY A 183 3.27 25.33 -4.13
CA GLY A 183 3.40 24.25 -5.10
C GLY A 183 4.61 24.38 -6.03
N GLU A 184 5.57 25.25 -5.71
CA GLU A 184 6.80 25.43 -6.51
C GLU A 184 7.90 24.43 -6.08
N ALA A 185 7.54 23.15 -5.98
CA ALA A 185 8.38 22.11 -5.40
C ALA A 185 9.74 21.98 -6.11
N GLN A 186 9.76 21.99 -7.45
CA GLN A 186 10.97 21.84 -8.25
C GLN A 186 11.92 23.03 -8.07
N ALA A 187 11.39 24.26 -7.94
CA ALA A 187 12.20 25.43 -7.67
C ALA A 187 12.82 25.33 -6.27
N VAL A 188 12.03 24.94 -5.26
CA VAL A 188 12.51 24.73 -3.89
C VAL A 188 13.64 23.71 -3.83
N LEU A 189 13.51 22.59 -4.55
CA LEU A 189 14.55 21.55 -4.62
C LEU A 189 15.83 22.07 -5.29
N ALA A 190 15.71 22.73 -6.44
CA ALA A 190 16.86 23.25 -7.17
C ALA A 190 17.64 24.32 -6.37
N ILE A 191 16.93 25.25 -5.73
CA ILE A 191 17.54 26.26 -4.87
C ILE A 191 18.12 25.61 -3.61
N GLY A 192 17.39 24.68 -2.99
CA GLY A 192 17.83 23.98 -1.80
C GLY A 192 19.13 23.21 -2.00
N GLU A 193 19.30 22.51 -3.13
CA GLU A 193 20.55 21.84 -3.49
C GLU A 193 21.73 22.82 -3.54
N GLN A 194 21.57 23.95 -4.23
CA GLN A 194 22.60 25.00 -4.30
C GLN A 194 22.95 25.56 -2.91
N LEU A 195 21.93 25.77 -2.05
CA LEU A 195 22.14 26.28 -0.69
C LEU A 195 22.88 25.28 0.20
N LEU A 196 22.68 23.98 0.03
CA LEU A 196 23.33 22.95 0.84
C LEU A 196 24.81 22.75 0.47
N GLU A 197 25.20 23.03 -0.78
CA GLU A 197 26.60 23.04 -1.21
C GLU A 197 27.45 24.07 -0.44
N ASP A 198 26.85 25.22 -0.12
CA ASP A 198 27.49 26.34 0.58
C ASP A 198 27.74 26.12 2.08
N ARG A 199 27.37 24.94 2.62
CA ARG A 199 27.50 24.57 4.05
C ARG A 199 26.97 25.64 5.02
N PRO A 200 25.66 25.94 4.97
CA PRO A 200 25.07 27.00 5.76
C PRO A 200 25.05 26.67 7.27
N PRO A 201 24.79 27.67 8.13
CA PRO A 201 24.62 27.45 9.57
C PRO A 201 23.55 26.39 9.88
N LYS A 202 23.71 25.66 11.00
CA LYS A 202 22.86 24.49 11.32
C LYS A 202 21.35 24.78 11.25
N ARG A 203 20.87 25.86 11.87
CA ARG A 203 19.43 26.20 11.87
C ARG A 203 18.90 26.52 10.48
N PHE A 204 19.67 27.29 9.72
CA PHE A 204 19.38 27.59 8.32
C PHE A 204 19.28 26.32 7.48
N LYS A 205 20.27 25.43 7.64
CA LYS A 205 20.31 24.14 6.95
C LYS A 205 19.06 23.30 7.26
N GLN A 206 18.66 23.23 8.53
CA GLN A 206 17.47 22.49 8.96
C GLN A 206 16.19 23.01 8.31
N ASP A 207 16.00 24.32 8.25
CA ASP A 207 14.82 24.92 7.62
C ASP A 207 14.78 24.67 6.10
N VAL A 208 15.94 24.75 5.42
CA VAL A 208 16.06 24.43 4.00
C VAL A 208 15.77 22.95 3.75
N VAL A 209 16.37 22.05 4.53
CA VAL A 209 16.11 20.60 4.44
C VAL A 209 14.63 20.29 4.65
N LEU A 210 13.97 20.95 5.59
CA LEU A 210 12.56 20.73 5.85
C LEU A 210 11.68 21.20 4.68
N ALA A 211 11.99 22.35 4.08
CA ALA A 211 11.30 22.83 2.88
C ALA A 211 11.51 21.87 1.69
N MET A 212 12.73 21.37 1.50
CA MET A 212 13.04 20.38 0.45
C MET A 212 12.33 19.04 0.68
N ALA A 213 12.30 18.54 1.92
CA ALA A 213 11.62 17.29 2.24
C ALA A 213 10.12 17.38 1.92
N LEU A 214 9.46 18.47 2.32
CA LEU A 214 8.05 18.71 1.98
C LEU A 214 7.84 18.87 0.47
N ALA A 215 8.75 19.53 -0.24
CA ALA A 215 8.72 19.61 -1.70
C ALA A 215 8.83 18.23 -2.36
N TYR A 216 9.68 17.33 -1.85
CA TYR A 216 9.72 15.94 -2.33
C TYR A 216 8.42 15.19 -2.09
N VAL A 217 7.74 15.42 -0.94
CA VAL A 217 6.41 14.86 -0.69
C VAL A 217 5.37 15.44 -1.64
N ASP A 218 5.44 16.72 -2.01
CA ASP A 218 4.56 17.28 -3.04
C ASP A 218 4.78 16.59 -4.40
N VAL A 219 6.04 16.40 -4.80
CA VAL A 219 6.39 15.67 -6.04
C VAL A 219 5.92 14.21 -6.00
N SER A 220 5.93 13.57 -4.83
CA SER A 220 5.44 12.19 -4.70
C SER A 220 3.92 12.12 -4.91
N ARG A 221 3.17 13.09 -4.37
CA ARG A 221 1.73 13.21 -4.60
C ARG A 221 1.40 13.48 -6.07
N ASP A 222 2.18 14.33 -6.73
CA ASP A 222 2.02 14.60 -8.16
C ASP A 222 2.28 13.33 -9.00
N ALA A 223 3.30 12.55 -8.66
CA ALA A 223 3.59 11.26 -9.31
C ALA A 223 2.41 10.28 -9.14
N MET A 224 1.83 10.20 -7.94
CA MET A 224 0.67 9.35 -7.67
C MET A 224 -0.64 9.85 -8.32
N ALA A 225 -0.75 11.14 -8.62
CA ALA A 225 -1.91 11.73 -9.28
C ALA A 225 -1.92 11.48 -10.81
N THR A 226 -0.83 10.98 -11.38
CA THR A 226 -0.79 10.61 -12.80
C THR A 226 -1.64 9.36 -13.11
N SER A 227 -2.01 9.16 -14.38
CA SER A 227 -2.82 8.02 -14.82
C SER A 227 -2.14 7.29 -16.00
N PRO A 228 -1.60 6.06 -15.79
CA PRO A 228 -1.49 5.34 -14.51
C PRO A 228 -0.52 6.04 -13.52
N PRO A 229 -0.66 5.80 -12.20
CA PRO A 229 0.25 6.36 -11.19
C PRO A 229 1.70 5.93 -11.41
N ASP A 230 2.66 6.85 -11.24
CA ASP A 230 4.11 6.56 -11.30
C ASP A 230 4.63 6.20 -9.90
N VAL A 231 4.43 4.94 -9.50
CA VAL A 231 4.79 4.45 -8.17
C VAL A 231 6.31 4.42 -7.98
N ILE A 232 7.07 4.11 -9.04
CA ILE A 232 8.54 4.12 -9.01
C ILE A 232 9.03 5.53 -8.67
N ARG A 233 8.53 6.56 -9.37
CA ARG A 233 8.93 7.94 -9.10
C ARG A 233 8.53 8.37 -7.70
N CYS A 234 7.35 7.98 -7.23
CA CYS A 234 6.86 8.25 -5.88
C CYS A 234 7.85 7.73 -4.82
N CYS A 235 8.24 6.45 -4.87
CA CYS A 235 9.23 5.88 -3.97
C CYS A 235 10.58 6.59 -4.06
N GLU A 236 11.10 6.82 -5.28
CA GLU A 236 12.40 7.45 -5.48
C GLU A 236 12.49 8.86 -4.85
N VAL A 237 11.41 9.64 -4.84
CA VAL A 237 11.42 10.99 -4.23
C VAL A 237 11.20 10.95 -2.72
N LEU A 238 10.39 10.01 -2.22
CA LEU A 238 10.18 9.81 -0.78
C LEU A 238 11.45 9.28 -0.09
N GLU A 239 12.17 8.35 -0.71
CA GLU A 239 13.47 7.87 -0.22
C GLU A 239 14.52 8.99 -0.17
N ARG A 240 14.51 9.90 -1.17
CA ARG A 240 15.36 11.10 -1.14
C ARG A 240 15.00 12.03 0.02
N ALA A 241 13.70 12.24 0.27
CA ALA A 241 13.24 13.03 1.41
C ALA A 241 13.69 12.41 2.75
N LEU A 242 13.53 11.09 2.90
CA LEU A 242 13.94 10.34 4.08
C LEU A 242 15.45 10.46 4.32
N LYS A 243 16.26 10.22 3.28
CA LYS A 243 17.72 10.36 3.33
C LYS A 243 18.13 11.77 3.73
N LEU A 244 17.50 12.79 3.16
CA LEU A 244 17.80 14.19 3.46
C LEU A 244 17.50 14.55 4.92
N LEU A 245 16.39 14.06 5.46
CA LEU A 245 16.02 14.27 6.88
C LEU A 245 16.93 13.49 7.84
N GLN A 246 17.45 12.32 7.45
CA GLN A 246 18.34 11.48 8.26
C GLN A 246 19.81 11.93 8.26
N GLU A 247 20.33 12.42 7.13
CA GLU A 247 21.74 12.83 6.99
C GLU A 247 22.13 14.05 7.85
N ASP A 248 21.16 14.80 8.38
CA ASP A 248 21.43 15.93 9.30
C ASP A 248 21.65 15.52 10.77
N GLY A 249 22.04 14.25 10.99
CA GLY A 249 23.15 13.82 11.86
C GLY A 249 23.10 14.00 13.39
N ALA A 250 22.17 14.76 13.98
CA ALA A 250 22.13 14.92 15.45
C ALA A 250 20.78 15.30 16.07
N SER A 251 19.73 15.44 15.26
CA SER A 251 18.40 15.81 15.75
C SER A 251 17.41 15.24 14.76
N ASN A 252 16.51 14.36 15.21
CA ASN A 252 15.37 13.87 14.43
C ASN A 252 14.55 15.08 13.95
N LEU A 253 14.93 15.67 12.81
CA LEU A 253 14.29 16.85 12.28
C LEU A 253 12.92 16.41 11.76
N ALA A 254 11.87 16.99 12.33
CA ALA A 254 10.47 16.63 12.02
C ALA A 254 10.22 15.11 12.15
N PRO A 255 10.24 14.54 13.38
CA PRO A 255 10.04 13.10 13.60
C PRO A 255 8.70 12.61 13.07
N ASP A 256 7.65 13.44 13.16
CA ASP A 256 6.32 13.11 12.64
C ASP A 256 6.34 13.00 11.10
N LEU A 257 7.08 13.86 10.41
CA LEU A 257 7.24 13.79 8.95
C LEU A 257 8.06 12.55 8.54
N LEU A 258 9.11 12.24 9.29
CA LEU A 258 9.88 11.01 9.10
C LEU A 258 8.99 9.77 9.22
N SER A 259 8.19 9.68 10.29
CA SER A 259 7.23 8.56 10.50
C SER A 259 6.23 8.47 9.35
N GLN A 260 5.64 9.60 8.94
CA GLN A 260 4.69 9.63 7.83
C GLN A 260 5.31 9.15 6.51
N ILE A 261 6.54 9.57 6.20
CA ILE A 261 7.25 9.14 4.99
C ILE A 261 7.59 7.65 5.07
N ASP A 262 8.04 7.18 6.23
CA ASP A 262 8.41 5.78 6.45
C ASP A 262 7.19 4.85 6.33
N GLU A 263 6.09 5.17 7.02
CA GLU A 263 4.80 4.46 6.93
C GLU A 263 4.29 4.43 5.48
N THR A 264 4.36 5.57 4.78
CA THR A 264 3.97 5.63 3.36
C THR A 264 4.85 4.72 2.51
N LEU A 265 6.17 4.74 2.72
CA LEU A 265 7.11 3.89 2.01
C LEU A 265 6.86 2.41 2.31
N GLU A 266 6.61 2.02 3.55
CA GLU A 266 6.29 0.63 3.92
C GLU A 266 5.04 0.12 3.17
N GLU A 267 4.03 0.99 2.97
CA GLU A 267 2.81 0.65 2.22
C GLU A 267 3.07 0.50 0.71
N ILE A 268 3.79 1.44 0.09
CA ILE A 268 3.94 1.48 -1.37
C ILE A 268 5.11 0.65 -1.91
N THR A 269 6.11 0.35 -1.07
CA THR A 269 7.37 -0.31 -1.50
C THR A 269 7.12 -1.65 -2.19
N PRO A 270 6.25 -2.55 -1.68
CA PRO A 270 6.01 -3.84 -2.36
C PRO A 270 5.53 -3.66 -3.80
N ARG A 271 4.63 -2.71 -4.05
CA ARG A 271 4.16 -2.40 -5.40
C ARG A 271 5.24 -1.75 -6.26
N CYS A 272 6.01 -0.81 -5.71
CA CYS A 272 7.15 -0.21 -6.42
C CYS A 272 8.16 -1.26 -6.88
N VAL A 273 8.49 -2.22 -6.01
CA VAL A 273 9.39 -3.33 -6.31
C VAL A 273 8.85 -4.20 -7.46
N LEU A 274 7.54 -4.49 -7.46
CA LEU A 274 6.89 -5.21 -8.56
C LEU A 274 6.95 -4.42 -9.87
N GLU A 275 6.72 -3.10 -9.83
CA GLU A 275 6.79 -2.24 -11.02
C GLU A 275 8.23 -2.12 -11.57
N LEU A 276 9.23 -2.02 -10.69
CA LEU A 276 10.65 -2.07 -11.06
C LEU A 276 10.99 -3.39 -11.77
N LEU A 277 10.51 -4.51 -11.23
CA LEU A 277 10.70 -5.83 -11.83
C LEU A 277 9.95 -5.97 -13.15
N ALA A 278 8.79 -5.32 -13.27
CA ALA A 278 7.93 -5.32 -14.43
C ALA A 278 8.43 -4.43 -15.58
N LEU A 279 9.56 -3.73 -15.44
CA LEU A 279 10.17 -2.96 -16.52
C LEU A 279 10.60 -3.84 -17.71
N PRO A 280 10.76 -3.28 -18.92
CA PRO A 280 11.19 -4.04 -20.11
C PRO A 280 12.51 -4.81 -19.92
N LEU A 281 12.67 -5.92 -20.64
CA LEU A 281 13.88 -6.78 -20.59
C LEU A 281 15.08 -6.21 -21.37
N ASP A 282 15.09 -4.91 -21.65
CA ASP A 282 16.16 -4.25 -22.40
C ASP A 282 17.35 -3.89 -21.48
N GLU A 283 18.50 -3.58 -22.10
CA GLU A 283 19.71 -3.19 -21.36
C GLU A 283 19.53 -1.89 -20.55
N LYS A 284 18.65 -0.99 -21.02
CA LYS A 284 18.40 0.30 -20.37
C LYS A 284 17.77 0.13 -18.98
N HIS A 285 16.84 -0.82 -18.84
CA HIS A 285 16.13 -1.07 -17.59
C HIS A 285 16.75 -2.18 -16.73
N GLN A 286 17.79 -2.86 -17.23
CA GLN A 286 18.44 -3.98 -16.53
C GLN A 286 18.82 -3.63 -15.09
N SER A 287 19.45 -2.47 -14.85
CA SER A 287 19.84 -2.05 -13.49
C SER A 287 18.64 -1.87 -12.56
N LYS A 288 17.55 -1.26 -13.05
CA LYS A 288 16.32 -1.04 -12.27
C LYS A 288 15.58 -2.36 -11.99
N ARG A 289 15.58 -3.29 -12.94
CA ARG A 289 15.04 -4.65 -12.72
C ARG A 289 15.83 -5.42 -11.67
N GLN A 290 17.16 -5.32 -11.68
CA GLN A 290 18.01 -5.95 -10.66
C GLN A 290 17.76 -5.37 -9.26
N GLU A 291 17.47 -4.07 -9.18
CA GLU A 291 16.99 -3.45 -7.95
C GLU A 291 15.65 -4.03 -7.50
N GLY A 292 14.68 -4.20 -8.42
CA GLY A 292 13.43 -4.89 -8.16
C GLY A 292 13.64 -6.32 -7.63
N LEU A 293 14.50 -7.13 -8.27
CA LEU A 293 14.83 -8.49 -7.79
C LEU A 293 15.42 -8.50 -6.38
N ARG A 294 16.30 -7.55 -6.07
CA ARG A 294 16.84 -7.36 -4.72
C ARG A 294 15.75 -6.94 -3.74
N GLY A 295 14.83 -6.07 -4.16
CA GLY A 295 13.67 -5.66 -3.38
C GLY A 295 12.77 -6.85 -3.01
N VAL A 296 12.44 -7.70 -3.98
CA VAL A 296 11.62 -8.91 -3.75
C VAL A 296 12.29 -9.83 -2.72
N ARG A 297 13.60 -10.03 -2.84
CA ARG A 297 14.39 -10.80 -1.87
C ARG A 297 14.33 -10.18 -0.47
N ASN A 298 14.51 -8.87 -0.35
CA ASN A 298 14.46 -8.18 0.94
C ASN A 298 13.09 -8.32 1.59
N ILE A 299 12.01 -8.18 0.82
CA ILE A 299 10.63 -8.31 1.32
C ILE A 299 10.35 -9.76 1.73
N LEU A 300 10.52 -10.73 0.82
CA LEU A 300 10.16 -12.12 1.11
C LEU A 300 11.07 -12.79 2.14
N TRP A 301 12.34 -12.38 2.24
CA TRP A 301 13.28 -12.98 3.18
C TRP A 301 13.36 -12.28 4.54
N SER A 302 12.88 -11.04 4.68
CA SER A 302 12.76 -10.38 5.99
C SER A 302 11.61 -10.97 6.82
N VAL A 303 10.52 -11.35 6.16
CA VAL A 303 9.31 -11.94 6.76
C VAL A 303 9.56 -13.33 7.38
N GLY A 304 10.52 -14.08 6.86
CA GLY A 304 10.83 -15.46 7.30
C GLY A 304 11.43 -15.61 8.71
N ARG A 305 11.58 -14.53 9.50
CA ARG A 305 12.15 -14.58 10.87
C ARG A 305 11.12 -14.57 12.01
N GLY A 306 9.82 -14.43 11.79
CA GLY A 306 8.90 -14.31 12.93
C GLY A 306 7.41 -14.13 12.67
N GLY A 307 6.80 -14.90 11.77
CA GLY A 307 5.33 -15.08 11.76
C GLY A 307 4.47 -13.88 11.37
N ILE A 308 5.04 -12.83 10.76
CA ILE A 308 4.24 -11.77 10.14
C ILE A 308 3.80 -12.28 8.76
N SER A 309 2.55 -12.71 8.59
CA SER A 309 2.05 -13.25 7.31
C SER A 309 1.80 -12.20 6.23
N THR A 310 1.82 -10.92 6.60
CA THR A 310 1.44 -9.79 5.75
C THR A 310 2.68 -9.04 5.25
N VAL A 311 2.83 -8.98 3.92
CA VAL A 311 3.71 -8.04 3.24
C VAL A 311 3.03 -6.67 3.27
N GLY A 312 3.81 -5.58 3.35
CA GLY A 312 3.28 -4.21 3.29
C GLY A 312 2.35 -3.98 2.09
N GLY A 313 1.44 -3.01 2.18
CA GLY A 313 0.49 -2.71 1.09
C GLY A 313 -0.63 -3.76 0.92
N GLY A 314 -0.91 -4.56 1.95
CA GLY A 314 -2.06 -5.47 2.00
C GLY A 314 -1.85 -6.82 1.29
N PHE A 315 -0.63 -7.17 0.92
CA PHE A 315 -0.34 -8.45 0.27
C PHE A 315 -0.17 -9.58 1.30
N SER A 316 -0.73 -10.76 1.02
CA SER A 316 -0.23 -12.00 1.63
C SER A 316 1.14 -12.34 1.03
N ARG A 317 1.96 -13.08 1.78
CA ARG A 317 3.26 -13.57 1.27
C ARG A 317 3.10 -14.32 -0.06
N GLU A 318 2.12 -15.21 -0.15
CA GLU A 318 1.81 -16.00 -1.35
C GLU A 318 1.40 -15.11 -2.53
N ALA A 319 0.45 -14.18 -2.32
CA ALA A 319 -0.01 -13.28 -3.37
C ALA A 319 1.13 -12.40 -3.91
N TYR A 320 1.96 -11.85 -3.02
CA TYR A 320 3.12 -11.07 -3.42
C TYR A 320 4.12 -11.88 -4.25
N MET A 321 4.37 -13.13 -3.84
CA MET A 321 5.31 -14.02 -4.52
C MET A 321 4.82 -14.43 -5.91
N ASN A 322 3.53 -14.76 -6.04
CA ASN A 322 2.91 -15.09 -7.32
C ASN A 322 3.01 -13.90 -8.29
N GLU A 323 2.65 -12.69 -7.84
CA GLU A 323 2.80 -11.47 -8.63
C GLU A 323 4.25 -11.20 -9.04
N ALA A 324 5.20 -11.38 -8.12
CA ALA A 324 6.61 -11.21 -8.41
C ALA A 324 7.09 -12.20 -9.47
N PHE A 325 6.74 -13.48 -9.34
CA PHE A 325 7.16 -14.53 -10.28
C PHE A 325 6.62 -14.27 -11.68
N LEU A 326 5.38 -13.79 -11.81
CA LEU A 326 4.79 -13.38 -13.09
C LEU A 326 5.58 -12.26 -13.80
N GLN A 327 6.41 -11.51 -13.08
CA GLN A 327 7.28 -10.46 -13.63
C GLN A 327 8.76 -10.90 -13.77
N MET A 328 9.13 -12.06 -13.24
CA MET A 328 10.46 -12.66 -13.39
C MET A 328 10.54 -13.51 -14.66
N THR A 329 11.74 -13.57 -15.24
CA THR A 329 12.09 -14.61 -16.23
C THR A 329 12.28 -15.97 -15.56
N SER A 330 12.20 -17.07 -16.30
CA SER A 330 12.40 -18.40 -15.71
C SER A 330 13.79 -18.54 -15.06
N ALA A 331 14.83 -17.96 -15.66
CA ALA A 331 16.17 -17.93 -15.08
C ALA A 331 16.23 -17.12 -13.76
N GLU A 332 15.52 -16.00 -13.68
CA GLU A 332 15.43 -15.19 -12.45
C GLU A 332 14.69 -15.92 -11.33
N GLN A 333 13.61 -16.66 -11.64
CA GLN A 333 12.87 -17.48 -10.66
C GLN A 333 13.76 -18.60 -10.10
N MET A 334 14.49 -19.29 -10.97
CA MET A 334 15.45 -20.32 -10.56
C MET A 334 16.58 -19.74 -9.69
N ASP A 335 17.18 -18.61 -10.10
CA ASP A 335 18.22 -17.93 -9.33
C ASP A 335 17.70 -17.47 -7.96
N PHE A 336 16.48 -16.92 -7.92
CA PHE A 336 15.81 -16.52 -6.68
C PHE A 336 15.70 -17.70 -5.71
N PHE A 337 15.15 -18.83 -6.15
CA PHE A 337 14.97 -20.02 -5.32
C PHE A 337 16.28 -20.61 -4.82
N SER A 338 17.30 -20.69 -5.69
CA SER A 338 18.62 -21.23 -5.32
C SER A 338 19.34 -20.40 -4.25
N LYS A 339 19.01 -19.11 -4.15
CA LYS A 339 19.60 -18.17 -3.19
C LYS A 339 18.75 -17.97 -1.94
N THR A 340 17.56 -18.57 -1.87
CA THR A 340 16.72 -18.51 -0.68
C THR A 340 17.48 -19.08 0.53
N PRO A 341 17.62 -18.32 1.63
CA PRO A 341 18.36 -18.79 2.80
C PRO A 341 17.72 -20.05 3.41
N ASN A 342 18.55 -21.01 3.83
CA ASN A 342 18.09 -22.25 4.49
C ASN A 342 17.24 -22.04 5.77
N SER A 343 17.23 -20.83 6.33
CA SER A 343 16.39 -20.47 7.47
C SER A 343 14.91 -20.27 7.10
N ILE A 344 14.59 -20.17 5.81
CA ILE A 344 13.24 -19.96 5.30
C ILE A 344 12.84 -21.23 4.55
N PRO A 345 11.99 -22.09 5.14
CA PRO A 345 11.53 -23.29 4.46
C PRO A 345 10.70 -22.88 3.23
N PRO A 346 10.98 -23.43 2.04
CA PRO A 346 10.18 -23.14 0.85
C PRO A 346 8.78 -23.75 1.02
N GLU A 347 7.76 -22.98 0.65
CA GLU A 347 6.38 -23.48 0.59
C GLU A 347 6.14 -24.28 -0.70
N TRP A 348 5.12 -25.13 -0.71
CA TRP A 348 4.87 -26.05 -1.83
C TRP A 348 4.67 -25.31 -3.17
N PHE A 349 4.00 -24.15 -3.15
CA PHE A 349 3.75 -23.34 -4.35
C PHE A 349 5.02 -22.72 -4.93
N GLU A 350 6.03 -22.45 -4.09
CA GLU A 350 7.34 -21.94 -4.53
C GLU A 350 8.10 -23.02 -5.30
N ILE A 351 8.15 -24.23 -4.73
CA ILE A 351 8.82 -25.37 -5.34
C ILE A 351 8.13 -25.71 -6.66
N TYR A 352 6.80 -25.72 -6.69
CA TYR A 352 6.02 -26.00 -7.89
C TYR A 352 6.28 -24.98 -8.99
N SER A 353 6.26 -23.69 -8.66
CA SER A 353 6.51 -22.63 -9.62
C SER A 353 7.93 -22.69 -10.19
N VAL A 354 8.92 -23.01 -9.35
CA VAL A 354 10.32 -23.16 -9.78
C VAL A 354 10.53 -24.42 -10.63
N ALA A 355 9.79 -25.50 -10.36
CA ALA A 355 9.80 -26.69 -11.21
C ALA A 355 9.28 -26.34 -12.62
N LEU A 356 8.17 -25.60 -12.73
CA LEU A 356 7.68 -25.09 -14.02
C LEU A 356 8.67 -24.11 -14.67
N ALA A 357 9.34 -23.26 -13.89
CA ALA A 357 10.40 -22.37 -14.40
C ALA A 357 11.58 -23.17 -14.99
N ASN A 358 11.97 -24.29 -14.39
CA ASN A 358 12.99 -25.18 -14.96
C ASN A 358 12.54 -25.75 -16.31
N VAL A 359 11.27 -26.16 -16.44
CA VAL A 359 10.70 -26.62 -17.72
C VAL A 359 10.71 -25.51 -18.77
N ALA A 360 10.24 -24.31 -18.41
CA ALA A 360 10.28 -23.13 -19.27
C ALA A 360 11.71 -22.83 -19.74
N GLN A 361 12.66 -22.78 -18.80
CA GLN A 361 14.06 -22.47 -19.08
C GLN A 361 14.72 -23.55 -19.97
N ALA A 362 14.39 -24.82 -19.76
CA ALA A 362 14.87 -25.94 -20.57
C ALA A 362 14.50 -25.75 -22.05
N ILE A 363 13.25 -25.34 -22.30
CA ILE A 363 12.72 -25.14 -23.64
C ILE A 363 13.34 -23.92 -24.31
N VAL A 364 13.40 -22.78 -23.60
CA VAL A 364 13.96 -21.53 -24.12
C VAL A 364 15.46 -21.66 -24.40
N SER A 365 16.19 -22.29 -23.48
CA SER A 365 17.66 -22.42 -23.58
C SER A 365 18.13 -23.62 -24.38
N LYS A 366 17.21 -24.52 -24.76
CA LYS A 366 17.50 -25.82 -25.40
C LYS A 366 18.44 -26.67 -24.52
N ARG A 367 18.08 -26.77 -23.24
CA ARG A 367 18.86 -27.42 -22.17
C ARG A 367 17.99 -28.47 -21.46
N PRO A 368 17.88 -29.70 -22.01
CA PRO A 368 17.01 -30.73 -21.44
C PRO A 368 17.42 -31.19 -20.05
N GLU A 369 18.67 -30.94 -19.63
CA GLU A 369 19.12 -31.26 -18.28
C GLU A 369 18.29 -30.59 -17.18
N LEU A 370 17.66 -29.45 -17.49
CA LEU A 370 16.77 -28.73 -16.57
C LEU A 370 15.42 -29.44 -16.41
N ILE A 371 14.99 -30.27 -17.37
CA ILE A 371 13.79 -31.09 -17.23
C ILE A 371 13.96 -32.13 -16.12
N MET A 372 15.14 -32.73 -16.01
CA MET A 372 15.44 -33.66 -14.91
C MET A 372 15.44 -32.95 -13.55
N MET A 373 15.91 -31.70 -13.48
CA MET A 373 15.81 -30.89 -12.26
C MET A 373 14.35 -30.58 -11.92
N ALA A 374 13.50 -30.33 -12.92
CA ALA A 374 12.07 -30.14 -12.69
C ALA A 374 11.39 -31.42 -12.15
N ASP A 375 11.68 -32.59 -12.72
CA ASP A 375 11.14 -33.86 -12.24
C ASP A 375 11.58 -34.17 -10.80
N ASP A 376 12.84 -33.90 -10.44
CA ASP A 376 13.31 -34.05 -9.07
C ASP A 376 12.57 -33.13 -8.09
N LEU A 377 12.27 -31.88 -8.49
CA LEU A 377 11.47 -30.96 -7.67
C LEU A 377 10.01 -31.45 -7.52
N PHE A 378 9.40 -31.98 -8.58
CA PHE A 378 8.07 -32.59 -8.49
C PHE A 378 8.06 -33.84 -7.60
N GLU A 379 9.09 -34.68 -7.70
CA GLU A 379 9.24 -35.85 -6.82
C GLU A 379 9.44 -35.45 -5.36
N GLN A 380 10.23 -34.40 -5.10
CA GLN A 380 10.36 -33.82 -3.77
C GLN A 380 9.01 -33.35 -3.22
N LEU A 381 8.19 -32.68 -4.05
CA LEU A 381 6.85 -32.24 -3.68
C LEU A 381 5.88 -33.40 -3.40
N GLN A 382 5.92 -34.47 -4.21
CA GLN A 382 5.11 -35.67 -3.97
C GLN A 382 5.45 -36.32 -2.62
N LYS A 383 6.76 -36.35 -2.27
CA LYS A 383 7.27 -36.88 -1.01
C LYS A 383 7.14 -35.89 0.15
N PHE A 384 6.88 -34.62 -0.13
CA PHE A 384 6.72 -33.58 0.87
C PHE A 384 5.38 -33.82 1.58
N ASN A 385 5.43 -34.67 2.60
CA ASN A 385 4.31 -34.96 3.46
C ASN A 385 3.84 -33.61 4.05
N ILE A 386 2.60 -33.21 3.77
CA ILE A 386 1.97 -31.98 4.31
C ILE A 386 1.71 -32.22 5.80
N GLY A 387 2.78 -32.36 6.57
CA GLY A 387 2.75 -32.37 8.01
C GLY A 387 2.72 -30.93 8.48
N SER A 388 1.66 -30.58 9.21
CA SER A 388 1.47 -29.38 10.06
C SER A 388 0.92 -28.10 9.41
N GLN A 389 -0.39 -28.09 9.09
CA GLN A 389 -1.34 -27.07 9.61
C GLN A 389 -2.78 -27.25 9.09
N TYR A 390 -2.95 -27.99 7.98
CA TYR A 390 -4.27 -28.28 7.42
C TYR A 390 -4.46 -29.79 7.29
N ALA A 391 -5.69 -30.27 7.53
CA ALA A 391 -6.07 -31.68 7.53
C ALA A 391 -6.18 -32.26 6.10
N TYR A 392 -5.08 -32.23 5.34
CA TYR A 392 -4.99 -32.90 4.04
C TYR A 392 -4.01 -34.07 4.14
N ASP A 393 -4.56 -35.26 4.38
CA ASP A 393 -3.87 -36.57 4.39
C ASP A 393 -3.53 -37.08 2.96
N ASN A 394 -3.58 -36.22 1.93
CA ASN A 394 -3.37 -36.63 0.54
C ASN A 394 -2.03 -36.10 0.01
N GLU A 395 -1.16 -37.03 -0.38
CA GLU A 395 -0.02 -36.75 -1.27
C GLU A 395 -0.50 -35.93 -2.49
N MET A 396 0.26 -34.91 -2.88
CA MET A 396 -0.09 -34.10 -4.04
C MET A 396 0.15 -34.91 -5.32
N ASP A 397 -0.92 -35.21 -6.06
CA ASP A 397 -0.83 -36.00 -7.30
C ASP A 397 -0.23 -35.17 -8.44
N LEU A 398 1.08 -35.28 -8.59
CA LEU A 398 1.87 -34.66 -9.66
C LEU A 398 2.24 -35.64 -10.79
N ALA A 399 1.50 -36.74 -10.93
CA ALA A 399 1.80 -37.77 -11.93
C ALA A 399 1.75 -37.23 -13.36
N LEU A 400 0.87 -36.26 -13.65
CA LEU A 400 0.79 -35.61 -14.95
C LEU A 400 2.06 -34.81 -15.28
N GLU A 401 2.51 -33.94 -14.38
CA GLU A 401 3.73 -33.15 -14.57
C GLU A 401 4.96 -34.04 -14.78
N ARG A 402 5.08 -35.12 -14.01
CA ARG A 402 6.18 -36.10 -14.14
C ARG A 402 6.10 -36.89 -15.44
N ALA A 403 4.89 -37.27 -15.89
CA ALA A 403 4.69 -37.89 -17.20
C ALA A 403 5.12 -36.96 -18.34
N LEU A 404 4.79 -35.67 -18.24
CA LEU A 404 5.13 -34.67 -19.26
C LEU A 404 6.62 -34.34 -19.26
N CYS A 405 7.28 -34.33 -18.10
CA CYS A 405 8.74 -34.27 -18.01
C CYS A 405 9.40 -35.48 -18.67
N SER A 406 8.89 -36.70 -18.43
CA SER A 406 9.37 -37.93 -19.08
C SER A 406 9.24 -37.84 -20.60
N LEU A 407 8.10 -37.34 -21.09
CA LEU A 407 7.87 -37.14 -22.52
C LEU A 407 8.86 -36.13 -23.13
N LEU A 408 9.11 -35.00 -22.45
CA LEU A 408 10.08 -33.96 -22.88
C LEU A 408 11.52 -34.48 -23.05
N VAL A 409 11.90 -35.53 -22.31
CA VAL A 409 13.20 -36.22 -22.45
C VAL A 409 13.10 -37.44 -23.38
N GLY A 410 12.01 -37.57 -24.15
CA GLY A 410 11.82 -38.64 -25.13
C GLY A 410 11.51 -40.02 -24.54
N ASP A 411 11.13 -40.09 -23.26
CA ASP A 411 10.76 -41.35 -22.60
C ASP A 411 9.23 -41.56 -22.62
N ILE A 412 8.76 -42.09 -23.74
CA ILE A 412 7.33 -42.39 -23.95
C ILE A 412 6.86 -43.50 -23.00
N SER A 413 7.73 -44.47 -22.68
CA SER A 413 7.38 -45.61 -21.84
C SER A 413 7.09 -45.16 -20.41
N ASN A 414 7.97 -44.37 -19.81
CA ASN A 414 7.73 -43.83 -18.46
C ASN A 414 6.57 -42.83 -18.44
N CYS A 415 6.39 -42.04 -19.50
CA CYS A 415 5.21 -41.17 -19.64
C CYS A 415 3.89 -41.97 -19.53
N ARG A 416 3.79 -43.11 -20.23
CA ARG A 416 2.60 -43.99 -20.18
C ARG A 416 2.39 -44.64 -18.82
N ILE A 417 3.48 -45.01 -18.14
CA ILE A 417 3.45 -45.59 -16.78
C ILE A 417 2.88 -44.56 -15.80
N TRP A 418 3.41 -43.33 -15.80
CA TRP A 418 2.94 -42.26 -14.92
C TRP A 418 1.46 -41.92 -15.13
N LEU A 419 1.01 -41.87 -16.38
CA LEU A 419 -0.40 -41.61 -16.71
C LEU A 419 -1.33 -42.81 -16.48
N GLY A 420 -0.79 -43.98 -16.12
CA GLY A 420 -1.57 -45.20 -15.92
C GLY A 420 -2.34 -45.64 -17.17
N ILE A 421 -1.87 -45.29 -18.37
CA ILE A 421 -2.57 -45.59 -19.64
C ILE A 421 -2.70 -47.10 -19.84
N ASP A 422 -1.62 -47.84 -19.54
CA ASP A 422 -1.53 -49.28 -19.74
C ASP A 422 -2.01 -50.10 -18.52
N ASN A 423 -2.38 -49.43 -17.41
CA ASN A 423 -2.81 -50.07 -16.17
C ASN A 423 -4.09 -49.42 -15.63
N GLU A 424 -5.23 -50.07 -15.87
CA GLU A 424 -6.54 -49.57 -15.44
C GLU A 424 -6.71 -49.45 -13.93
N SER A 425 -5.90 -50.17 -13.14
CA SER A 425 -5.90 -50.14 -11.68
C SER A 425 -4.89 -49.15 -11.09
N SER A 426 -4.23 -48.34 -11.93
CA SER A 426 -3.26 -47.34 -11.46
C SER A 426 -3.96 -46.24 -10.66
N PRO A 427 -3.45 -45.86 -9.47
CA PRO A 427 -4.02 -44.76 -8.68
C PRO A 427 -3.86 -43.39 -9.35
N HIS A 428 -2.94 -43.26 -10.30
CA HIS A 428 -2.65 -42.01 -11.04
C HIS A 428 -3.46 -41.88 -12.34
N ARG A 429 -4.31 -42.86 -12.69
CA ARG A 429 -5.07 -42.84 -13.93
C ARG A 429 -6.27 -41.88 -13.81
N ASP A 430 -6.16 -40.70 -14.40
CA ASP A 430 -7.30 -39.80 -14.59
C ASP A 430 -8.04 -40.12 -15.91
N PRO A 431 -9.32 -40.57 -15.85
CA PRO A 431 -10.12 -40.84 -17.04
C PRO A 431 -10.22 -39.68 -18.02
N LYS A 432 -10.23 -38.43 -17.55
CA LYS A 432 -10.34 -37.23 -18.40
C LYS A 432 -9.08 -37.02 -19.23
N ILE A 433 -7.90 -37.28 -18.65
CA ILE A 433 -6.62 -37.17 -19.34
C ILE A 433 -6.53 -38.26 -20.42
N VAL A 434 -6.92 -39.49 -20.10
CA VAL A 434 -6.96 -40.60 -21.07
C VAL A 434 -7.93 -40.30 -22.22
N GLU A 435 -9.13 -39.82 -21.92
CA GLU A 435 -10.11 -39.41 -22.94
C GLU A 435 -9.55 -38.31 -23.85
N PHE A 436 -8.88 -37.31 -23.27
CA PHE A 436 -8.23 -36.25 -24.04
C PHE A 436 -7.17 -36.80 -25.01
N ILE A 437 -6.31 -37.71 -24.55
CA ILE A 437 -5.26 -38.32 -25.37
C ILE A 437 -5.88 -39.11 -26.53
N VAL A 438 -6.88 -39.93 -26.24
CA VAL A 438 -7.56 -40.75 -27.26
C VAL A 438 -8.26 -39.87 -28.31
N ASN A 439 -8.98 -38.82 -27.88
CA ASN A 439 -9.68 -37.91 -28.79
C ASN A 439 -8.75 -37.11 -29.70
N ASN A 440 -7.50 -36.89 -29.29
CA ASN A 440 -6.49 -36.16 -30.07
C ASN A 440 -5.50 -37.09 -30.79
N SER A 441 -5.71 -38.41 -30.74
CA SER A 441 -4.94 -39.39 -31.51
C SER A 441 -5.67 -39.73 -32.81
N SER A 442 -4.95 -39.84 -33.92
CA SER A 442 -5.57 -40.08 -35.24
C SER A 442 -6.11 -41.50 -35.37
N ILE A 443 -7.27 -41.64 -36.02
CA ILE A 443 -8.02 -42.89 -36.20
C ILE A 443 -7.29 -43.93 -37.08
N ASP A 444 -6.32 -43.50 -37.89
CA ASP A 444 -5.74 -44.33 -38.96
C ASP A 444 -4.71 -45.38 -38.50
N GLN A 445 -4.24 -45.33 -37.24
CA GLN A 445 -3.37 -46.35 -36.66
C GLN A 445 -3.89 -46.74 -35.27
N GLU A 446 -4.65 -47.84 -35.20
CA GLU A 446 -5.10 -48.41 -33.93
C GLU A 446 -3.89 -48.62 -33.00
N ASN A 447 -3.87 -47.88 -31.88
CA ASN A 447 -2.90 -47.89 -30.77
C ASN A 447 -1.76 -46.85 -30.76
N ASP A 448 -1.63 -45.94 -31.74
CA ASP A 448 -0.65 -44.85 -31.62
C ASP A 448 -1.23 -43.64 -30.85
N LEU A 449 -0.95 -43.60 -29.55
CA LEU A 449 -1.36 -42.50 -28.65
C LEU A 449 -0.38 -41.32 -28.65
N LEU A 450 0.75 -41.42 -29.37
CA LEU A 450 1.79 -40.39 -29.37
C LEU A 450 1.29 -39.01 -29.84
N PRO A 451 0.43 -38.89 -30.87
CA PRO A 451 -0.10 -37.59 -31.26
C PRO A 451 -0.94 -36.93 -30.15
N GLY A 452 -1.75 -37.72 -29.44
CA GLY A 452 -2.53 -37.23 -28.29
C GLY A 452 -1.66 -36.81 -27.11
N LEU A 453 -0.60 -37.57 -26.81
CA LEU A 453 0.40 -37.21 -25.79
C LEU A 453 1.15 -35.92 -26.14
N CYS A 454 1.55 -35.75 -27.40
CA CYS A 454 2.17 -34.51 -27.87
C CYS A 454 1.20 -33.32 -27.72
N LYS A 455 -0.08 -33.50 -28.07
CA LYS A 455 -1.10 -32.45 -27.92
C LYS A 455 -1.31 -32.06 -26.46
N LEU A 456 -1.30 -33.04 -25.56
CA LEU A 456 -1.39 -32.81 -24.12
C LEU A 456 -0.20 -31.97 -23.63
N LEU A 457 1.02 -32.35 -24.04
CA LEU A 457 2.25 -31.63 -23.70
C LEU A 457 2.26 -30.19 -24.24
N GLU A 458 1.90 -29.96 -25.51
CA GLU A 458 1.74 -28.60 -26.05
C GLU A 458 0.79 -27.77 -25.23
N THR A 459 -0.35 -28.36 -24.85
CA THR A 459 -1.40 -27.63 -24.16
C THR A 459 -0.98 -27.26 -22.74
N TRP A 460 -0.32 -28.19 -22.03
CA TRP A 460 0.25 -27.92 -20.71
C TRP A 460 1.32 -26.84 -20.76
N LEU A 461 2.23 -26.89 -21.75
CA LEU A 461 3.28 -25.87 -21.89
C LEU A 461 2.70 -24.48 -22.15
N VAL A 462 1.75 -24.37 -23.08
CA VAL A 462 1.13 -23.09 -23.45
C VAL A 462 0.20 -22.53 -22.37
N SER A 463 -0.51 -23.39 -21.64
CA SER A 463 -1.53 -22.96 -20.69
C SER A 463 -1.01 -22.80 -19.26
N GLU A 464 -0.05 -23.63 -18.83
CA GLU A 464 0.45 -23.64 -17.44
C GLU A 464 1.87 -23.12 -17.33
N VAL A 465 2.79 -23.60 -18.17
CA VAL A 465 4.23 -23.36 -18.00
C VAL A 465 4.62 -21.96 -18.48
N PHE A 466 4.30 -21.63 -19.73
CA PHE A 466 4.73 -20.39 -20.35
C PHE A 466 4.10 -19.11 -19.77
N PRO A 467 2.83 -19.08 -19.34
CA PRO A 467 2.26 -17.86 -18.75
C PRO A 467 2.92 -17.42 -17.43
N ARG A 468 3.59 -18.34 -16.74
CA ARG A 468 4.19 -18.13 -15.40
C ARG A 468 5.55 -17.47 -15.42
N SER A 469 6.22 -17.37 -16.57
CA SER A 469 7.50 -16.67 -16.69
C SER A 469 7.42 -15.58 -17.77
N ARG A 470 8.07 -14.44 -17.51
CA ARG A 470 7.97 -13.26 -18.36
C ARG A 470 8.57 -13.44 -19.76
N ASP A 471 9.61 -14.25 -19.87
CA ASP A 471 10.34 -14.55 -21.12
C ASP A 471 9.64 -15.60 -22.00
N THR A 472 8.76 -16.41 -21.43
CA THR A 472 7.96 -17.40 -22.15
C THR A 472 6.51 -16.98 -22.36
N ARG A 473 6.01 -15.97 -21.65
CA ARG A 473 4.62 -15.50 -21.78
C ARG A 473 4.30 -15.08 -23.21
N GLY A 474 3.29 -15.73 -23.80
CA GLY A 474 2.86 -15.47 -25.18
C GLY A 474 3.78 -16.06 -26.26
N MET A 475 4.75 -16.90 -25.89
CA MET A 475 5.61 -17.61 -26.82
C MET A 475 4.79 -18.57 -27.70
N GLN A 476 5.04 -18.53 -29.00
CA GLN A 476 4.56 -19.56 -29.93
C GLN A 476 5.54 -20.73 -29.87
N PHE A 477 5.04 -21.92 -29.59
CA PHE A 477 5.87 -23.10 -29.39
C PHE A 477 5.35 -24.29 -30.21
N ARG A 478 6.28 -25.07 -30.75
CA ARG A 478 6.04 -26.36 -31.39
C ARG A 478 7.08 -27.36 -30.89
N LEU A 479 6.66 -28.60 -30.60
CA LEU A 479 7.61 -29.61 -30.14
C LEU A 479 8.68 -29.94 -31.18
N GLY A 480 8.35 -29.87 -32.48
CA GLY A 480 9.34 -30.08 -33.54
C GLY A 480 10.55 -29.17 -33.39
N ASP A 481 10.31 -27.87 -33.17
CA ASP A 481 11.37 -26.87 -32.98
C ASP A 481 12.25 -27.15 -31.74
N TYR A 482 11.79 -27.96 -30.79
CA TYR A 482 12.56 -28.40 -29.63
C TYR A 482 13.36 -29.67 -29.92
N TYR A 483 12.74 -30.72 -30.47
CA TYR A 483 13.42 -31.98 -30.75
C TYR A 483 14.34 -31.94 -31.97
N ASP A 484 14.16 -30.98 -32.88
CA ASP A 484 15.07 -30.75 -34.00
C ASP A 484 16.35 -29.98 -33.60
N ASP A 485 16.43 -29.46 -32.36
CA ASP A 485 17.60 -28.70 -31.91
C ASP A 485 18.80 -29.63 -31.63
N PRO A 486 20.00 -29.32 -32.15
CA PRO A 486 21.17 -30.19 -32.01
C PRO A 486 21.64 -30.38 -30.56
N LYS A 487 21.41 -29.40 -29.67
CA LYS A 487 21.78 -29.55 -28.25
C LYS A 487 20.85 -30.54 -27.56
N VAL A 488 19.56 -30.49 -27.90
CA VAL A 488 18.55 -31.42 -27.38
C VAL A 488 18.87 -32.84 -27.85
N LEU A 489 19.10 -33.02 -29.15
CA LEU A 489 19.44 -34.33 -29.72
C LEU A 489 20.72 -34.91 -29.10
N SER A 490 21.77 -34.10 -28.93
CA SER A 490 23.02 -34.55 -28.31
C SER A 490 22.83 -35.00 -26.86
N TYR A 491 21.96 -34.32 -26.11
CA TYR A 491 21.62 -34.75 -24.75
C TYR A 491 20.84 -36.07 -24.75
N LEU A 492 19.85 -36.22 -25.64
CA LEU A 492 19.06 -37.44 -25.75
C LEU A 492 19.90 -38.64 -26.17
N GLU A 493 20.86 -38.45 -27.08
CA GLU A 493 21.85 -39.47 -27.47
C GLU A 493 22.71 -39.92 -26.27
N MET A 494 23.12 -38.98 -25.40
CA MET A 494 23.87 -39.29 -24.19
C MET A 494 23.05 -40.12 -23.18
N MET A 495 21.73 -39.92 -23.16
CA MET A 495 20.80 -40.67 -22.31
C MET A 495 20.45 -42.05 -22.88
N GLU A 496 20.84 -42.37 -24.12
CA GLU A 496 20.62 -43.70 -24.70
C GLU A 496 21.46 -44.75 -23.97
N GLY A 497 20.78 -45.76 -23.41
CA GLY A 497 21.46 -46.85 -22.70
C GLY A 497 20.65 -47.57 -21.61
N GLY A 498 19.42 -47.11 -21.30
CA GLY A 498 18.57 -47.67 -20.24
C GLY A 498 17.36 -48.49 -20.69
N GLY A 499 17.22 -48.82 -21.98
CA GLY A 499 16.05 -49.52 -22.54
C GLY A 499 14.98 -48.60 -23.16
N ALA A 500 15.09 -47.28 -22.99
CA ALA A 500 14.26 -46.29 -23.67
C ALA A 500 14.93 -45.82 -24.98
N SER A 501 14.12 -45.63 -26.04
CA SER A 501 14.58 -45.19 -27.37
C SER A 501 14.38 -43.68 -27.55
N HIS A 502 15.13 -42.88 -26.78
CA HIS A 502 14.97 -41.43 -26.69
C HIS A 502 15.10 -40.70 -28.05
N LEU A 503 16.08 -41.05 -28.89
CA LEU A 503 16.21 -40.44 -30.23
C LEU A 503 15.09 -40.86 -31.18
N ALA A 504 14.63 -42.11 -31.12
CA ALA A 504 13.54 -42.57 -31.96
C ALA A 504 12.22 -41.86 -31.60
N ALA A 505 11.96 -41.66 -30.30
CA ALA A 505 10.84 -40.87 -29.81
C ALA A 505 10.96 -39.40 -30.26
N ALA A 506 12.13 -38.78 -30.12
CA ALA A 506 12.38 -37.41 -30.58
C ALA A 506 12.11 -37.25 -32.08
N ALA A 507 12.62 -38.17 -32.91
CA ALA A 507 12.40 -38.15 -34.35
C ALA A 507 10.92 -38.34 -34.72
N ALA A 508 10.19 -39.20 -34.00
CA ALA A 508 8.76 -39.39 -34.19
C ALA A 508 7.96 -38.12 -33.82
N ILE A 509 8.27 -37.49 -32.69
CA ILE A 509 7.62 -36.25 -32.23
C ILE A 509 7.93 -35.09 -33.19
N ALA A 510 9.18 -34.95 -33.62
CA ALA A 510 9.57 -33.93 -34.59
C ALA A 510 8.84 -34.08 -35.92
N LYS A 511 8.72 -35.32 -36.42
CA LYS A 511 7.96 -35.64 -37.63
C LYS A 511 6.48 -35.30 -37.50
N LEU A 512 5.86 -35.60 -36.34
CA LEU A 512 4.47 -35.23 -36.07
C LEU A 512 4.28 -33.70 -36.06
N GLY A 513 5.21 -32.96 -35.44
CA GLY A 513 5.19 -31.49 -35.46
C GLY A 513 5.32 -30.89 -36.87
N ALA A 514 6.18 -31.48 -37.72
CA ALA A 514 6.33 -31.07 -39.12
C ALA A 514 5.07 -31.36 -39.96
N GLN A 515 4.40 -32.50 -39.73
CA GLN A 515 3.17 -32.87 -40.43
C GLN A 515 1.94 -32.05 -40.00
N ALA A 516 1.85 -31.69 -38.72
CA ALA A 516 0.74 -30.91 -38.17
C ALA A 516 0.73 -29.44 -38.64
N THR A 517 1.88 -28.93 -39.12
CA THR A 517 2.00 -27.58 -39.69
C THR A 517 1.21 -27.41 -41.00
N ALA A 518 0.76 -28.50 -41.63
CA ALA A 518 -0.14 -28.47 -42.78
C ALA A 518 -1.64 -28.43 -42.42
N ALA A 519 -2.03 -28.62 -41.15
CA ALA A 519 -3.44 -28.79 -40.74
C ALA A 519 -3.90 -28.03 -39.48
N LEU A 520 -3.01 -27.43 -38.67
CA LEU A 520 -3.40 -26.76 -37.42
C LEU A 520 -3.63 -25.25 -37.58
N GLY A 521 -4.76 -24.89 -38.17
CA GLY A 521 -5.42 -23.62 -37.90
C GLY A 521 -6.48 -23.81 -36.80
N THR A 522 -6.39 -23.03 -35.72
CA THR A 522 -7.37 -22.93 -34.61
C THR A 522 -7.38 -24.06 -33.57
N VAL A 523 -6.62 -23.89 -32.48
CA VAL A 523 -7.03 -24.45 -31.19
C VAL A 523 -8.32 -23.72 -30.80
N LYS A 524 -9.47 -24.38 -30.94
CA LYS A 524 -10.78 -23.81 -30.58
C LYS A 524 -10.91 -23.66 -29.06
N SER A 525 -11.65 -22.63 -28.64
CA SER A 525 -12.05 -22.35 -27.24
C SER A 525 -12.63 -23.56 -26.50
N SER A 526 -13.19 -24.54 -27.21
CA SER A 526 -13.71 -25.78 -26.66
C SER A 526 -12.65 -26.69 -26.04
N ALA A 527 -11.41 -26.70 -26.55
CA ALA A 527 -10.32 -27.47 -25.96
C ALA A 527 -9.90 -26.85 -24.60
N LEU A 528 -9.73 -25.53 -24.56
CA LEU A 528 -9.41 -24.79 -23.33
C LEU A 528 -10.52 -24.91 -22.25
N GLN A 529 -11.78 -24.96 -22.65
CA GLN A 529 -12.93 -25.11 -21.75
C GLN A 529 -13.11 -26.55 -21.21
N ALA A 530 -12.63 -27.56 -21.93
CA ALA A 530 -12.51 -28.93 -21.43
C ALA A 530 -11.27 -29.08 -20.52
N PHE A 531 -10.18 -28.35 -20.81
CA PHE A 531 -8.94 -28.35 -20.04
C PHE A 531 -9.05 -27.68 -18.66
N SER A 532 -9.87 -26.64 -18.51
CA SER A 532 -10.10 -26.02 -17.19
C SER A 532 -10.78 -26.96 -16.18
N LYS A 533 -11.38 -28.07 -16.65
CA LYS A 533 -11.96 -29.14 -15.81
C LYS A 533 -10.97 -30.24 -15.43
N VAL A 534 -9.76 -30.24 -15.99
CA VAL A 534 -8.69 -31.22 -15.77
C VAL A 534 -7.60 -30.68 -14.83
N PHE A 535 -7.42 -29.35 -14.78
CA PHE A 535 -6.48 -28.68 -13.88
C PHE A 535 -7.21 -27.84 -12.80
N PRO A 536 -7.75 -28.44 -11.73
CA PRO A 536 -8.36 -27.69 -10.63
C PRO A 536 -7.35 -26.93 -9.75
N LEU A 537 -6.04 -27.13 -9.96
CA LEU A 537 -4.98 -26.42 -9.22
C LEU A 537 -4.96 -24.91 -9.51
N ILE A 538 -5.40 -24.46 -10.70
CA ILE A 538 -5.58 -23.04 -11.00
C ILE A 538 -6.68 -22.44 -10.11
N GLU A 539 -7.84 -23.12 -10.01
CA GLU A 539 -8.93 -22.67 -9.14
C GLU A 539 -8.50 -22.65 -7.67
N ARG A 540 -7.68 -23.60 -7.21
CA ARG A 540 -7.20 -23.65 -5.81
C ARG A 540 -6.18 -22.56 -5.45
N LEU A 541 -5.35 -22.12 -6.41
CA LEU A 541 -4.44 -20.99 -6.24
C LEU A 541 -5.17 -19.63 -6.32
N ASP A 542 -6.26 -19.55 -7.09
CA ASP A 542 -7.12 -18.35 -7.14
C ASP A 542 -8.11 -18.28 -5.95
N LEU A 543 -8.54 -19.43 -5.41
CA LEU A 543 -9.48 -19.50 -4.27
C LEU A 543 -8.80 -19.20 -2.92
N SER A 544 -7.52 -19.56 -2.74
CA SER A 544 -6.78 -19.23 -1.49
C SER A 544 -6.56 -17.72 -1.33
N ALA A 545 -6.63 -16.94 -2.42
CA ALA A 545 -6.58 -15.48 -2.39
C ALA A 545 -7.93 -14.82 -2.01
N MET A 546 -9.01 -15.59 -1.88
CA MET A 546 -10.37 -15.06 -1.65
C MET A 546 -11.07 -15.48 -0.35
N GLU A 547 -10.41 -16.19 0.58
CA GLU A 547 -11.04 -16.47 1.89
C GLU A 547 -10.78 -15.36 2.93
N ASN A 548 -11.68 -14.37 2.96
CA ASN A 548 -12.08 -13.73 4.21
C ASN A 548 -13.31 -14.48 4.74
N PRO A 549 -13.26 -15.09 5.93
CA PRO A 549 -14.42 -15.76 6.50
C PRO A 549 -15.26 -14.76 7.28
N ASP A 550 -16.11 -13.99 6.59
CA ASP A 550 -17.37 -13.53 7.15
C ASP A 550 -18.30 -13.05 6.02
N ASP A 551 -19.32 -13.84 5.71
CA ASP A 551 -20.67 -13.37 5.38
C ASP A 551 -21.55 -14.58 5.05
N GLY A 552 -22.52 -14.83 5.94
CA GLY A 552 -23.53 -15.87 5.78
C GLY A 552 -24.72 -15.41 4.93
N LEU A 553 -25.26 -16.39 4.20
CA LEU A 553 -26.65 -16.49 3.72
C LEU A 553 -27.17 -15.39 2.77
N GLU A 554 -27.36 -15.74 1.49
CA GLU A 554 -28.71 -15.93 0.95
C GLU A 554 -28.73 -16.66 -0.41
N GLN A 555 -29.92 -17.11 -0.76
CA GLN A 555 -30.27 -18.32 -1.49
C GLN A 555 -30.69 -18.03 -2.94
N SER A 556 -30.32 -18.93 -3.86
CA SER A 556 -31.05 -19.38 -5.08
C SER A 556 -31.85 -18.39 -5.95
N LEU A 557 -31.61 -18.40 -7.27
CA LEU A 557 -32.67 -18.49 -8.29
C LEU A 557 -32.09 -18.93 -9.66
N GLU A 558 -32.84 -19.78 -10.34
CA GLU A 558 -32.51 -20.57 -11.54
C GLU A 558 -32.61 -19.80 -12.89
N GLU A 559 -31.93 -20.40 -13.89
CA GLU A 559 -32.07 -20.41 -15.35
C GLU A 559 -33.06 -19.48 -16.09
N ASN A 560 -32.58 -18.86 -17.18
CA ASN A 560 -32.97 -19.22 -18.57
C ASN A 560 -32.33 -18.32 -19.67
N GLY A 561 -31.79 -18.97 -20.72
CA GLY A 561 -32.19 -18.73 -22.12
C GLY A 561 -31.52 -17.65 -23.02
N ALA A 562 -30.61 -18.12 -23.89
CA ALA A 562 -30.51 -17.88 -25.35
C ALA A 562 -29.90 -16.58 -25.98
N GLY A 563 -28.85 -16.78 -26.82
CA GLY A 563 -28.77 -16.26 -28.21
C GLY A 563 -27.64 -15.28 -28.62
N TYR A 564 -26.64 -15.78 -29.40
CA TYR A 564 -25.81 -15.21 -30.51
C TYR A 564 -25.48 -13.68 -30.56
N ASP A 565 -24.35 -13.12 -31.03
CA ASP A 565 -23.11 -13.55 -31.72
C ASP A 565 -22.10 -12.37 -31.78
N ILE A 566 -20.79 -12.70 -31.80
CA ILE A 566 -19.64 -12.08 -32.51
C ILE A 566 -19.31 -10.55 -32.40
N TYR A 567 -18.22 -10.26 -31.66
CA TYR A 567 -16.99 -9.51 -32.06
C TYR A 567 -16.00 -9.72 -30.90
N GLY A 568 -14.79 -10.26 -31.03
CA GLY A 568 -13.78 -9.94 -32.02
C GLY A 568 -12.84 -8.88 -31.45
N SER A 569 -11.75 -9.31 -30.81
CA SER A 569 -10.60 -8.51 -30.33
C SER A 569 -10.82 -7.69 -29.05
N LYS A 570 -10.25 -8.23 -27.95
CA LYS A 570 -9.64 -7.60 -26.76
C LYS A 570 -9.97 -8.46 -25.53
N ASN A 571 -9.00 -9.21 -25.02
CA ASN A 571 -8.85 -9.47 -23.57
C ASN A 571 -7.63 -10.35 -23.24
N ALA A 572 -6.65 -9.71 -22.59
CA ALA A 572 -5.99 -10.22 -21.38
C ALA A 572 -5.44 -9.02 -20.56
N ALA A 573 -6.21 -7.93 -20.48
CA ALA A 573 -5.86 -6.73 -19.72
C ALA A 573 -7.06 -6.13 -18.96
N LEU A 574 -8.17 -6.85 -18.82
CA LEU A 574 -9.35 -6.32 -18.14
C LEU A 574 -10.17 -7.45 -17.47
N LYS A 575 -9.63 -7.97 -16.38
CA LYS A 575 -10.40 -8.43 -15.22
C LYS A 575 -9.62 -8.10 -13.94
N ILE A 576 -9.52 -6.80 -13.65
CA ILE A 576 -9.42 -6.29 -12.29
C ILE A 576 -10.63 -5.37 -12.13
N VAL A 577 -11.77 -5.96 -11.82
CA VAL A 577 -12.94 -5.25 -11.28
C VAL A 577 -13.14 -5.82 -9.88
N SER A 578 -12.24 -5.45 -8.99
CA SER A 578 -12.39 -5.54 -7.54
C SER A 578 -11.31 -4.69 -6.84
N ALA A 579 -11.07 -3.48 -7.35
CA ALA A 579 -10.34 -2.43 -6.62
C ALA A 579 -10.78 -1.00 -7.03
N SER A 580 -11.72 -0.87 -7.97
CA SER A 580 -12.23 0.41 -8.45
C SER A 580 -13.27 1.05 -7.52
N ALA A 581 -13.66 0.39 -6.42
CA ALA A 581 -14.47 0.97 -5.35
C ALA A 581 -13.64 1.54 -4.18
N PHE A 582 -12.34 1.20 -4.07
CA PHE A 582 -11.47 1.70 -2.99
C PHE A 582 -10.68 2.96 -3.37
N PHE A 583 -10.54 3.27 -4.67
CA PHE A 583 -9.91 4.52 -5.11
C PHE A 583 -10.82 5.77 -5.02
N ALA A 584 -12.08 5.61 -4.60
CA ALA A 584 -12.92 6.71 -4.14
C ALA A 584 -12.78 7.00 -2.62
N LEU A 585 -12.05 6.14 -1.88
CA LEU A 585 -11.84 6.32 -0.43
C LEU A 585 -10.51 6.99 -0.10
N LEU A 586 -9.52 6.96 -1.01
CA LEU A 586 -8.33 7.82 -0.93
C LEU A 586 -8.58 9.26 -1.39
N THR A 587 -9.79 9.58 -1.86
CA THR A 587 -10.23 10.97 -2.08
C THR A 587 -10.87 11.63 -0.87
N VAL A 588 -11.04 10.94 0.28
CA VAL A 588 -11.70 11.54 1.46
C VAL A 588 -10.72 12.05 2.53
N ILE A 589 -9.42 11.71 2.47
CA ILE A 589 -8.40 12.27 3.39
C ILE A 589 -7.55 13.39 2.73
N GLY A 590 -7.94 13.85 1.53
CA GLY A 590 -7.37 15.02 0.86
C GLY A 590 -8.38 16.12 0.49
N LEU A 591 -9.69 15.92 0.72
CA LEU A 591 -10.73 16.85 0.28
C LEU A 591 -11.18 17.82 1.39
N LYS A 592 -10.22 18.36 2.15
CA LYS A 592 -10.46 19.53 3.01
C LYS A 592 -9.62 20.75 2.62
N TYR A 593 -8.74 20.66 1.63
CA TYR A 593 -7.92 21.78 1.20
C TYR A 593 -7.60 21.76 -0.31
N MET A 594 -8.56 22.20 -1.13
CA MET A 594 -8.30 22.85 -2.43
C MET A 594 -9.46 23.80 -2.80
N PRO A 595 -9.19 24.97 -3.40
CA PRO A 595 -10.21 25.80 -4.02
C PRO A 595 -10.59 25.25 -5.41
N ARG A 596 -11.86 24.94 -5.60
CA ARG A 596 -12.43 24.50 -6.89
C ARG A 596 -12.71 25.74 -7.76
N LYS A 597 -12.05 25.90 -8.91
CA LYS A 597 -12.58 26.71 -10.03
C LYS A 597 -12.24 26.12 -11.39
N ARG A 598 -13.27 25.60 -12.08
CA ARG A 598 -13.62 25.92 -13.47
C ARG A 598 -15.07 25.47 -13.70
N VAL A 599 -15.98 26.43 -13.84
CA VAL A 599 -17.32 26.24 -14.39
C VAL A 599 -17.51 27.34 -15.45
N LEU A 600 -17.82 26.92 -16.68
CA LEU A 600 -18.23 27.77 -17.80
C LEU A 600 -19.78 27.94 -17.80
N PRO A 601 -20.31 28.94 -18.50
CA PRO A 601 -21.34 29.85 -17.98
C PRO A 601 -22.78 29.32 -18.09
N ALA A 602 -23.60 29.67 -17.09
CA ALA A 602 -25.04 29.52 -17.12
C ALA A 602 -25.68 30.67 -17.92
N MET A 603 -26.49 30.32 -18.93
CA MET A 603 -27.41 31.24 -19.58
C MET A 603 -28.72 31.36 -18.80
N ARG A 604 -29.02 32.61 -18.43
CA ARG A 604 -30.32 33.31 -18.58
C ARG A 604 -31.57 32.69 -17.91
N SER A 605 -31.90 33.27 -16.75
CA SER A 605 -33.18 33.91 -16.35
C SER A 605 -34.44 33.55 -17.15
N GLU A 606 -35.54 33.22 -16.45
CA GLU A 606 -36.77 34.05 -16.44
C GLU A 606 -37.97 33.45 -15.65
N HIS A 607 -38.70 34.35 -14.93
CA HIS A 607 -40.13 34.36 -14.51
C HIS A 607 -40.68 33.19 -13.64
N GLU A 608 -41.68 33.29 -12.75
CA GLU A 608 -42.62 34.29 -12.18
C GLU A 608 -43.32 33.54 -11.00
N SER A 609 -43.44 34.10 -9.80
CA SER A 609 -44.60 34.83 -9.25
C SER A 609 -45.90 34.04 -8.96
N VAL A 610 -46.34 34.20 -7.70
CA VAL A 610 -47.72 34.35 -7.19
C VAL A 610 -48.48 33.12 -6.65
N ALA A 611 -48.97 33.34 -5.42
CA ALA A 611 -49.82 32.51 -4.58
C ALA A 611 -51.31 32.51 -5.01
N VAL A 612 -52.09 31.57 -4.47
CA VAL A 612 -53.27 31.79 -3.57
C VAL A 612 -54.00 30.45 -3.36
N ALA A 613 -54.56 30.32 -2.15
CA ALA A 613 -55.19 29.17 -1.51
C ALA A 613 -56.62 28.83 -1.99
N ASP A 614 -57.08 27.60 -1.67
CA ASP A 614 -58.39 27.20 -1.06
C ASP A 614 -58.71 25.71 -1.41
N VAL A 615 -59.42 24.86 -0.66
CA VAL A 615 -59.87 24.71 0.74
C VAL A 615 -60.59 23.33 0.79
N VAL A 616 -60.41 22.55 1.88
CA VAL A 616 -61.34 21.53 2.45
C VAL A 616 -61.48 20.18 1.67
N ASN A 617 -61.47 18.96 2.26
CA ASN A 617 -61.95 18.46 3.55
C ASN A 617 -61.34 17.09 3.98
N SER A 618 -61.28 16.89 5.31
CA SER A 618 -61.48 15.65 6.11
C SER A 618 -60.78 14.33 5.74
N VAL A 619 -59.98 13.78 6.68
CA VAL A 619 -60.32 12.60 7.52
C VAL A 619 -59.32 12.54 8.69
N ASP A 620 -59.85 12.35 9.90
CA ASP A 620 -59.13 12.07 11.15
C ASP A 620 -58.24 10.83 11.03
N ASP A 621 -56.99 10.93 11.46
CA ASP A 621 -56.43 9.94 12.40
C ASP A 621 -55.34 10.60 13.25
N HIS A 622 -55.59 10.67 14.56
CA HIS A 622 -54.65 11.19 15.54
C HIS A 622 -53.58 10.12 15.82
N ALA A 623 -52.37 10.33 15.31
CA ALA A 623 -51.16 9.80 15.93
C ALA A 623 -50.24 10.97 16.24
N LEU A 624 -50.06 11.21 17.53
CA LEU A 624 -49.17 12.22 18.10
C LEU A 624 -47.77 12.06 17.51
N ASP A 625 -47.35 12.99 16.64
CA ASP A 625 -45.94 13.25 16.40
C ASP A 625 -45.42 13.90 17.69
N GLU A 626 -45.01 13.06 18.65
CA GLU A 626 -44.17 13.52 19.75
C GLU A 626 -42.92 14.11 19.10
N SER A 627 -42.92 15.44 18.93
CA SER A 627 -41.73 16.18 18.59
C SER A 627 -40.68 15.84 19.65
N ILE A 628 -39.78 14.90 19.32
CA ILE A 628 -38.67 14.50 20.19
C ILE A 628 -37.89 15.78 20.47
N GLN A 629 -38.10 16.37 21.64
CA GLN A 629 -37.30 17.49 22.10
C GLN A 629 -35.90 16.93 22.32
N ILE A 630 -35.02 17.13 21.34
CA ILE A 630 -33.61 16.76 21.46
C ILE A 630 -33.05 17.59 22.63
N PRO A 631 -32.64 16.97 23.74
CA PRO A 631 -32.05 17.71 24.85
C PRO A 631 -30.78 18.40 24.33
N ARG A 632 -30.79 19.73 24.39
CA ARG A 632 -29.66 20.56 23.95
C ARG A 632 -28.44 20.17 24.78
N MET A 633 -27.33 19.86 24.12
CA MET A 633 -26.07 19.54 24.78
C MET A 633 -25.59 20.73 25.63
N ASP A 634 -25.54 20.54 26.95
CA ASP A 634 -25.00 21.49 27.92
C ASP A 634 -23.83 20.88 28.72
N ALA A 635 -23.14 21.70 29.51
CA ALA A 635 -21.95 21.28 30.27
C ALA A 635 -22.21 20.07 31.17
N LYS A 636 -23.38 20.03 31.81
CA LYS A 636 -23.72 18.97 32.75
C LYS A 636 -24.02 17.66 32.02
N LEU A 637 -24.81 17.71 30.95
CA LEU A 637 -25.11 16.53 30.14
C LEU A 637 -23.85 15.95 29.49
N ALA A 638 -22.96 16.81 28.99
CA ALA A 638 -21.68 16.39 28.43
C ALA A 638 -20.78 15.72 29.49
N GLU A 639 -20.69 16.29 30.69
CA GLU A 639 -19.96 15.69 31.82
C GLU A 639 -20.54 14.33 32.21
N ASP A 640 -21.86 14.22 32.30
CA ASP A 640 -22.55 12.96 32.62
C ASP A 640 -22.26 11.87 31.58
N ILE A 641 -22.24 12.21 30.28
CA ILE A 641 -21.90 11.27 29.20
C ILE A 641 -20.42 10.84 29.29
N VAL A 642 -19.49 11.77 29.52
CA VAL A 642 -18.06 11.45 29.64
C VAL A 642 -17.80 10.59 30.88
N ARG A 643 -18.43 10.89 32.03
CA ARG A 643 -18.33 10.06 33.24
C ARG A 643 -18.94 8.68 33.04
N LYS A 644 -20.07 8.58 32.35
CA LYS A 644 -20.69 7.30 31.98
C LYS A 644 -19.74 6.49 31.08
N TRP A 645 -19.12 7.13 30.10
CA TRP A 645 -18.10 6.52 29.25
C TRP A 645 -16.93 5.98 30.07
N GLN A 646 -16.31 6.78 30.93
CA GLN A 646 -15.19 6.34 31.76
C GLN A 646 -15.56 5.17 32.70
N SER A 647 -16.78 5.18 33.23
CA SER A 647 -17.30 4.05 34.04
C SER A 647 -17.45 2.77 33.21
N ILE A 648 -18.01 2.85 32.01
CA ILE A 648 -18.18 1.71 31.10
C ILE A 648 -16.83 1.20 30.61
N LYS A 649 -15.90 2.08 30.24
CA LYS A 649 -14.51 1.73 29.90
C LYS A 649 -13.86 0.90 31.00
N SER A 650 -14.02 1.33 32.25
CA SER A 650 -13.47 0.60 33.41
C SER A 650 -14.07 -0.80 33.58
N LYS A 651 -15.33 -1.02 33.21
CA LYS A 651 -15.96 -2.34 33.29
C LYS A 651 -15.62 -3.24 32.10
N ALA A 652 -15.53 -2.65 30.91
CA ALA A 652 -15.21 -3.37 29.68
C ALA A 652 -13.76 -3.87 29.66
N LEU A 653 -12.83 -3.08 30.22
CA LEU A 653 -11.41 -3.43 30.29
C LEU A 653 -10.97 -3.99 31.66
N GLY A 654 -11.86 -3.97 32.65
CA GLY A 654 -11.62 -4.54 33.98
C GLY A 654 -11.78 -6.05 33.99
N SER A 655 -11.66 -6.65 35.18
CA SER A 655 -11.69 -8.11 35.38
C SER A 655 -12.96 -8.81 34.86
N ASP A 656 -14.05 -8.06 34.75
CA ASP A 656 -15.36 -8.59 34.37
C ASP A 656 -15.58 -8.61 32.84
N HIS A 657 -14.67 -8.02 32.06
CA HIS A 657 -14.71 -7.97 30.59
C HIS A 657 -16.11 -7.66 29.99
N SER A 658 -16.79 -6.65 30.55
CA SER A 658 -18.18 -6.33 30.18
C SER A 658 -18.27 -5.55 28.85
N VAL A 659 -17.85 -6.18 27.75
CA VAL A 659 -17.77 -5.56 26.40
C VAL A 659 -19.13 -5.08 25.89
N ALA A 660 -20.22 -5.80 26.21
CA ALA A 660 -21.57 -5.46 25.75
C ALA A 660 -22.04 -4.06 26.20
N SER A 661 -21.57 -3.59 27.37
CA SER A 661 -21.93 -2.27 27.92
C SER A 661 -21.38 -1.10 27.10
N LEU A 662 -20.39 -1.32 26.22
CA LEU A 662 -19.84 -0.27 25.35
C LEU A 662 -20.92 0.38 24.47
N GLN A 663 -21.89 -0.42 23.98
CA GLN A 663 -22.96 0.05 23.09
C GLN A 663 -23.95 1.03 23.76
N GLU A 664 -23.93 1.12 25.10
CA GLU A 664 -24.79 2.02 25.87
C GLU A 664 -24.34 3.49 25.83
N VAL A 665 -23.11 3.77 25.38
CA VAL A 665 -22.51 5.11 25.36
C VAL A 665 -21.70 5.39 24.10
N LEU A 666 -21.20 4.35 23.43
CA LEU A 666 -20.43 4.45 22.19
C LEU A 666 -21.26 4.04 20.97
N ASP A 667 -20.90 4.62 19.83
CA ASP A 667 -21.38 4.24 18.50
C ASP A 667 -20.25 4.43 17.47
N GLY A 668 -20.48 4.09 16.21
CA GLY A 668 -19.56 4.34 15.10
C GLY A 668 -18.14 3.78 15.31
N ASN A 669 -17.13 4.57 14.95
CA ASN A 669 -15.73 4.15 15.02
C ASN A 669 -15.26 3.95 16.47
N MET A 670 -15.69 4.80 17.39
CA MET A 670 -15.36 4.69 18.81
C MET A 670 -15.84 3.34 19.38
N LEU A 671 -17.05 2.91 19.05
CA LEU A 671 -17.54 1.59 19.50
C LEU A 671 -16.67 0.45 18.96
N LYS A 672 -16.38 0.45 17.65
CA LYS A 672 -15.56 -0.59 17.01
C LYS A 672 -14.19 -0.72 17.67
N VAL A 673 -13.45 0.40 17.78
CA VAL A 673 -12.10 0.42 18.35
C VAL A 673 -12.08 -0.10 19.79
N TRP A 674 -13.01 0.35 20.63
CA TRP A 674 -13.03 -0.07 22.03
C TRP A 674 -13.55 -1.49 22.24
N THR A 675 -14.39 -2.01 21.34
CA THR A 675 -14.79 -3.43 21.33
C THR A 675 -13.62 -4.33 20.95
N ASP A 676 -12.91 -4.02 19.86
CA ASP A 676 -11.73 -4.79 19.41
C ASP A 676 -10.64 -4.80 20.49
N ARG A 677 -10.43 -3.66 21.15
CA ARG A 677 -9.47 -3.51 22.24
C ARG A 677 -9.85 -4.31 23.48
N ALA A 678 -11.12 -4.31 23.87
CA ALA A 678 -11.58 -5.10 25.01
C ALA A 678 -11.41 -6.61 24.75
N ALA A 679 -11.71 -7.05 23.52
CA ALA A 679 -11.51 -8.44 23.09
C ALA A 679 -10.03 -8.83 23.02
N GLU A 680 -9.13 -7.92 22.65
CA GLU A 680 -7.67 -8.14 22.71
C GLU A 680 -7.19 -8.33 24.15
N ILE A 681 -7.61 -7.45 25.06
CA ILE A 681 -7.24 -7.47 26.48
C ILE A 681 -7.73 -8.77 27.15
N GLU A 682 -8.96 -9.19 26.87
CA GLU A 682 -9.51 -10.46 27.36
C GLU A 682 -8.74 -11.67 26.83
N ARG A 683 -8.45 -11.73 25.51
CA ARG A 683 -7.69 -12.84 24.88
C ARG A 683 -6.29 -13.02 25.47
N ASN A 684 -5.66 -11.92 25.89
CA ASN A 684 -4.31 -11.95 26.48
C ASN A 684 -4.31 -12.19 28.00
N GLY A 685 -5.48 -12.32 28.64
CA GLY A 685 -5.59 -12.49 30.09
C GLY A 685 -5.13 -11.25 30.86
N TRP A 686 -5.35 -10.07 30.29
CA TRP A 686 -5.02 -8.78 30.89
C TRP A 686 -6.28 -8.12 31.41
N PHE A 687 -6.18 -7.31 32.46
CA PHE A 687 -7.27 -6.39 32.83
C PHE A 687 -6.71 -5.11 33.45
N TRP A 688 -7.50 -4.05 33.34
CA TRP A 688 -7.19 -2.72 33.85
C TRP A 688 -8.12 -2.31 34.99
N ASP A 689 -7.52 -1.89 36.11
CA ASP A 689 -8.23 -1.21 37.19
C ASP A 689 -8.09 0.30 37.01
N TYR A 690 -9.17 0.97 36.59
CA TYR A 690 -9.20 2.42 36.43
C TYR A 690 -9.81 3.13 37.64
N LYS A 691 -9.24 4.28 37.99
CA LYS A 691 -9.75 5.22 39.00
C LYS A 691 -9.85 6.60 38.39
N LEU A 692 -11.08 7.07 38.19
CA LEU A 692 -11.37 8.41 37.71
C LEU A 692 -11.36 9.39 38.89
N SER A 693 -10.46 10.37 38.86
CA SER A 693 -10.32 11.42 39.88
C SER A 693 -11.16 12.64 39.52
N ASP A 694 -11.07 13.13 38.28
CA ASP A 694 -11.77 14.34 37.85
C ASP A 694 -12.15 14.32 36.36
N VAL A 695 -13.23 15.04 36.03
CA VAL A 695 -13.67 15.32 34.66
C VAL A 695 -14.16 16.77 34.63
N THR A 696 -13.49 17.61 33.84
CA THR A 696 -13.87 19.00 33.60
C THR A 696 -14.21 19.19 32.13
N ILE A 697 -15.36 19.81 31.82
CA ILE A 697 -15.73 20.14 30.44
C ILE A 697 -15.14 21.51 30.06
N ASP A 698 -14.25 21.52 29.07
CA ASP A 698 -13.52 22.69 28.61
C ASP A 698 -14.32 23.49 27.57
N SER A 699 -14.92 22.81 26.59
CA SER A 699 -15.73 23.45 25.55
C SER A 699 -16.82 22.54 24.98
N ILE A 700 -17.93 23.13 24.54
CA ILE A 700 -19.00 22.42 23.83
C ILE A 700 -19.40 23.21 22.59
N THR A 701 -19.35 22.56 21.44
CA THR A 701 -19.85 23.11 20.17
C THR A 701 -20.97 22.22 19.64
N VAL A 702 -22.17 22.77 19.44
CA VAL A 702 -23.35 22.03 18.95
C VAL A 702 -23.63 22.39 17.50
N SER A 703 -23.94 21.40 16.67
CA SER A 703 -24.31 21.60 15.26
C SER A 703 -25.62 22.37 15.11
N MET A 704 -25.82 22.99 13.94
CA MET A 704 -27.04 23.76 13.62
C MET A 704 -28.32 22.93 13.72
N ASP A 705 -28.25 21.63 13.44
CA ASP A 705 -29.37 20.69 13.53
C ASP A 705 -29.60 20.15 14.96
N GLY A 706 -28.74 20.53 15.92
CA GLY A 706 -28.82 20.10 17.32
C GLY A 706 -28.50 18.61 17.55
N ARG A 707 -28.12 17.87 16.50
CA ARG A 707 -27.96 16.40 16.54
C ARG A 707 -26.52 15.94 16.68
N ARG A 708 -25.55 16.86 16.59
CA ARG A 708 -24.13 16.58 16.81
C ARG A 708 -23.55 17.58 17.79
N ALA A 709 -22.60 17.12 18.60
CA ALA A 709 -21.87 17.97 19.52
C ALA A 709 -20.40 17.56 19.55
N THR A 710 -19.51 18.54 19.59
CA THR A 710 -18.09 18.36 19.88
C THR A 710 -17.85 18.82 21.31
N VAL A 711 -17.37 17.93 22.16
CA VAL A 711 -17.12 18.18 23.59
C VAL A 711 -15.65 18.02 23.87
N GLU A 712 -14.99 19.06 24.37
CA GLU A 712 -13.64 18.95 24.90
C GLU A 712 -13.70 18.83 26.43
N ALA A 713 -13.01 17.84 26.97
CA ALA A 713 -13.00 17.52 28.39
C ALA A 713 -11.59 17.16 28.87
N THR A 714 -11.18 17.74 30.00
CA THR A 714 -9.97 17.39 30.72
C THR A 714 -10.29 16.34 31.79
N ILE A 715 -9.58 15.20 31.72
CA ILE A 715 -9.80 13.99 32.51
C ILE A 715 -8.56 13.71 33.34
N GLU A 716 -8.75 13.40 34.61
CA GLU A 716 -7.69 12.96 35.53
C GLU A 716 -8.01 11.54 36.00
N GLU A 717 -7.16 10.58 35.65
CA GLU A 717 -7.37 9.17 36.00
C GLU A 717 -6.06 8.44 36.28
N ALA A 718 -6.16 7.36 37.07
CA ALA A 718 -5.11 6.39 37.27
C ALA A 718 -5.55 5.02 36.75
N GLY A 719 -4.64 4.30 36.08
CA GLY A 719 -4.87 2.95 35.56
C GLY A 719 -3.82 1.98 36.08
N GLN A 720 -4.22 0.77 36.45
CA GLN A 720 -3.31 -0.31 36.82
C GLN A 720 -3.59 -1.55 35.96
N LEU A 721 -2.60 -1.99 35.20
CA LEU A 721 -2.63 -3.20 34.38
C LEU A 721 -2.18 -4.41 35.20
N THR A 722 -2.99 -5.46 35.16
CA THR A 722 -2.63 -6.79 35.68
C THR A 722 -2.55 -7.77 34.52
N ASP A 723 -1.39 -8.38 34.33
CA ASP A 723 -1.20 -9.51 33.42
C ASP A 723 -1.24 -10.81 34.24
N VAL A 724 -2.30 -11.60 34.05
CA VAL A 724 -2.51 -12.86 34.78
C VAL A 724 -1.48 -13.92 34.38
N THR A 725 -0.94 -13.85 33.16
CA THR A 725 0.01 -14.82 32.61
C THR A 725 1.46 -14.52 32.99
N ASN A 726 1.81 -13.23 33.08
CA ASN A 726 3.17 -12.80 33.38
C ASN A 726 3.19 -11.50 34.21
N PRO A 727 3.27 -11.60 35.55
CA PRO A 727 3.25 -10.44 36.44
C PRO A 727 4.37 -9.41 36.23
N LYS A 728 5.42 -9.73 35.44
CA LYS A 728 6.46 -8.77 35.05
C LYS A 728 5.96 -7.71 34.06
N ASN A 729 4.82 -7.94 33.42
CA ASN A 729 4.19 -7.02 32.48
C ASN A 729 3.18 -6.07 33.14
N ASN A 730 2.96 -6.20 34.46
CA ASN A 730 2.11 -5.29 35.21
C ASN A 730 2.63 -3.86 35.08
N ASP A 731 1.72 -2.92 34.87
CA ASP A 731 2.05 -1.52 34.69
C ASP A 731 1.05 -0.63 35.44
N SER A 732 1.41 0.62 35.68
CA SER A 732 0.48 1.61 36.21
C SER A 732 0.79 3.02 35.74
N TYR A 733 -0.23 3.86 35.73
CA TYR A 733 -0.11 5.28 35.42
C TYR A 733 -1.09 6.10 36.25
N ASP A 734 -0.80 7.39 36.37
CA ASP A 734 -1.65 8.43 36.95
C ASP A 734 -1.39 9.70 36.15
N THR A 735 -2.41 10.21 35.47
CA THR A 735 -2.24 11.23 34.44
C THR A 735 -3.48 12.12 34.30
N LYS A 736 -3.24 13.33 33.79
CA LYS A 736 -4.25 14.33 33.47
C LYS A 736 -4.13 14.72 32.02
N TYR A 737 -5.19 14.50 31.25
CA TYR A 737 -5.17 14.72 29.81
C TYR A 737 -6.47 15.35 29.30
N THR A 738 -6.39 16.12 28.23
CA THR A 738 -7.54 16.71 27.55
C THR A 738 -7.95 15.83 26.38
N THR A 739 -9.25 15.63 26.19
CA THR A 739 -9.86 14.84 25.11
C THR A 739 -10.95 15.63 24.40
N ARG A 740 -11.14 15.41 23.12
CA ARG A 740 -12.25 15.89 22.30
C ARG A 740 -13.09 14.69 21.89
N TYR A 741 -14.37 14.72 22.19
CA TYR A 741 -15.35 13.73 21.77
C TYR A 741 -16.27 14.30 20.70
N GLU A 742 -16.50 13.55 19.64
CA GLU A 742 -17.63 13.79 18.75
C GLU A 742 -18.81 12.93 19.20
N MET A 743 -19.95 13.58 19.42
CA MET A 743 -21.17 12.95 19.91
C MET A 743 -22.31 13.16 18.92
N THR A 744 -23.15 12.15 18.78
CA THR A 744 -24.35 12.21 17.94
C THR A 744 -25.59 11.76 18.70
N PHE A 745 -26.73 12.39 18.42
CA PHE A 745 -28.00 12.03 19.02
C PHE A 745 -28.73 10.99 18.17
N ALA A 746 -28.86 9.77 18.69
CA ALA A 746 -29.62 8.70 18.06
C ALA A 746 -31.10 8.78 18.45
N LYS A 747 -32.00 8.74 17.46
CA LYS A 747 -33.47 8.89 17.64
C LYS A 747 -34.09 7.90 18.65
N SER A 748 -33.45 6.76 18.89
CA SER A 748 -33.91 5.70 19.80
C SER A 748 -33.02 5.45 21.02
N GLY A 749 -31.91 6.19 21.18
CA GLY A 749 -30.84 5.81 22.12
C GLY A 749 -30.11 6.96 22.84
N GLY A 750 -30.52 8.21 22.65
CA GLY A 750 -29.89 9.37 23.28
C GLY A 750 -28.55 9.77 22.64
N TRP A 751 -27.76 10.56 23.35
CA TRP A 751 -26.42 10.98 22.90
C TRP A 751 -25.41 9.85 23.06
N LYS A 752 -24.64 9.58 22.00
CA LYS A 752 -23.54 8.61 21.98
C LYS A 752 -22.26 9.22 21.44
N ILE A 753 -21.12 8.74 21.92
CA ILE A 753 -19.79 9.12 21.44
C ILE A 753 -19.46 8.29 20.20
N THR A 754 -19.25 8.96 19.06
CA THR A 754 -18.93 8.30 17.79
C THR A 754 -17.44 8.31 17.48
N GLU A 755 -16.72 9.34 17.94
CA GLU A 755 -15.27 9.50 17.80
C GLU A 755 -14.67 10.17 19.03
N GLY A 756 -13.37 9.98 19.26
CA GLY A 756 -12.61 10.59 20.34
C GLY A 756 -11.23 11.02 19.88
N ALA A 757 -10.63 12.02 20.54
CA ALA A 757 -9.29 12.56 20.31
C ALA A 757 -8.68 13.14 21.61
N VAL A 758 -7.78 12.45 22.34
CA VAL A 758 -6.82 13.09 23.25
C VAL A 758 -6.06 14.22 22.56
N LEU A 759 -6.20 15.43 23.11
CA LEU A 759 -5.58 16.66 22.66
C LEU A 759 -4.28 16.98 23.43
N LYS A 760 -4.10 16.52 24.67
CA LYS A 760 -2.88 16.84 25.44
C LYS A 760 -2.76 15.89 26.62
N SER A 761 -1.61 15.24 26.82
CA SER A 761 -1.28 14.52 28.07
C SER A 761 -0.19 15.25 28.84
#